data_AF-Q253L9-F1
#
_entry.id   AF-Q253L9-F1
#
_cell.length_a   1.000
_cell.length_b   1.000
_cell.length_c   1.000
_cell.angle_alpha   90.00
_cell.angle_beta   90.00
_cell.angle_gamma   90.00
#
_symmetry.space_group_name_H-M   'P 1'
#
loop_
_entity.id
_entity.type
_entity.pdbx_description
1 polymer ?
#
loop_
_entity_poly.entity_id
_entity_poly.type
_entity_poly.pdbx_seq_one_letter_code
_entity_poly.pdbx_strand_id
1 'polypeptide(L)'
;MSLPSFPPPSCPPPGKNNLYHLQTNPQDPCCVRALRLVAYVLLHIITLGLLLLFHYCRHHGEEETLLPVPVIPVTPPTQEPTQTPKPRPQVYSPTVPVHSPSPLPLPISREPLQQPIPQQVSTDLLPKRPQDQKQPATKASLDLPAATQPTPPPAATPPPAALPPTQAKTKLPTLTEILDKIQSIGLVPTGVDRKSLEAMAFFNEQGLSPNGARLTITPAQILNPLFVATYPKRVRSSFRIVMQDLEKTILTGNPRDEKVQVAHLLLNQLRHLENNYYLVDVPGDGNCFYRSFHIGWACSLIRSGDPQACEKEAQRILAMPFAQSSEKNRRLSERMAEIIRLYQNYTNVKDLYDHVLLSPVYTSTAISYLRNLALFTMDENRFAVLGAEENIRAVILGQMIDAPDVLADVLKKLIQTEPSGPILQHLFRGNVLPITGAADQGALVLEFLPQLLLKQQSLQQLSQEQQQTAAQFQAWLNELMDVLSAVLVSGDLTEEHSVAIISNFPKEIRGHYQKFFQSIEASRQGVALPTPLILLAFILSHPSCAEHYSPCAAFLTQAQNILKGVLANEKSLSAFLGWHGEKAKILNEKLQACWSQKQASSFIEIALSLCNGFKASGTIVQLRQAYKRIAKLLQSTPQTVSKDQLQVSLNTITAHIQQSHNLQSAYREFSTSPIFAKLKVKSPSTPQDPVYLEGVKMFFFLLQYPSLLQNRTIANATKQVMLIYHPFLQQALRKKENASNILSIGESIFGAFCWTAPEFRNNVTPQTIESTLSLLARDPAALSLCPGMRTDFLQVMNLEDPVRTTALLNDVRLTYPQMWETFIQHTDVVGHRATPQNATKPFSQTLPEDVLLYSFLNTHPQILDNNTPLTPRLHAYISEQTERVKTHIVNNIAHWTTLFWANLNSIMTYNALQRVFLFALARRENTHPEASQTLIHDLNSMDIRELMHLFNSVNTQAEDEHISAISSALGSLALCQYLADGNLTQSVSQLTPLANTQGFFQTDYTPEHQARIFVLRANNHYNCLLPKDANDTSKAENAGSPSNP
;
A
#
# COMPACT_ATOMS: atom_id res chain seq x y z
N MET A 1 -3.98 -22.19 35.87
CA MET A 1 -2.74 -21.48 35.47
C MET A 1 -3.14 -20.29 34.61
N SER A 2 -2.46 -19.14 34.70
CA SER A 2 -2.80 -17.96 33.88
C SER A 2 -1.74 -17.72 32.81
N LEU A 3 -2.16 -17.54 31.56
CA LEU A 3 -1.31 -16.95 30.53
C LEU A 3 -1.00 -15.47 30.87
N PRO A 4 0.03 -14.86 30.26
CA PRO A 4 0.21 -13.42 30.32
C PRO A 4 -0.88 -12.67 29.55
N SER A 5 -1.27 -11.51 30.07
CA SER A 5 -1.70 -10.41 29.21
C SER A 5 -0.50 -9.94 28.41
N PHE A 6 -0.58 -9.97 27.08
CA PHE A 6 0.42 -9.32 26.23
C PHE A 6 0.22 -7.79 26.29
N PRO A 7 1.29 -6.99 26.17
CA PRO A 7 1.15 -5.54 25.99
C PRO A 7 0.38 -5.23 24.68
N PRO A 8 -0.22 -4.03 24.56
CA PRO A 8 -0.80 -3.59 23.30
C PRO A 8 0.27 -3.57 22.20
N PRO A 9 -0.12 -3.73 20.92
CA PRO A 9 0.83 -3.59 19.82
C PRO A 9 1.43 -2.17 19.82
N SER A 10 2.73 -2.09 19.52
CA SER A 10 3.41 -0.82 19.26
C SER A 10 2.64 0.06 18.26
N CYS A 11 2.87 1.37 18.25
CA CYS A 11 2.59 2.16 17.05
C CYS A 11 3.66 1.86 15.99
N PRO A 12 3.34 2.03 14.69
CA PRO A 12 4.35 1.79 13.66
C PRO A 12 5.51 2.80 13.80
N PRO A 13 6.73 2.47 13.33
CA PRO A 13 7.79 3.47 13.21
C PRO A 13 7.34 4.66 12.34
N PRO A 14 7.92 5.85 12.51
CA PRO A 14 7.63 7.02 11.67
C PRO A 14 7.64 6.68 10.18
N GLY A 15 6.70 7.24 9.42
CA GLY A 15 6.50 6.97 8.00
C GLY A 15 6.00 5.56 7.65
N LYS A 16 5.61 4.72 8.63
CA LYS A 16 5.07 3.37 8.36
C LYS A 16 3.63 3.23 8.80
N ASN A 17 2.87 2.39 8.09
CA ASN A 17 1.45 2.19 8.34
C ASN A 17 1.16 0.97 9.25
N ASN A 18 -0.08 0.86 9.74
CA ASN A 18 -0.51 -0.11 10.74
C ASN A 18 -0.34 -1.60 10.35
N LEU A 19 -0.08 -1.93 9.07
CA LEU A 19 0.23 -3.30 8.64
C LEU A 19 1.60 -3.79 9.15
N TYR A 20 2.50 -2.88 9.54
CA TYR A 20 3.83 -3.19 10.10
C TYR A 20 3.75 -4.24 11.24
N HIS A 21 2.77 -4.11 12.12
CA HIS A 21 2.59 -4.98 13.31
C HIS A 21 2.23 -6.42 12.98
N LEU A 22 1.64 -6.66 11.82
CA LEU A 22 1.29 -8.00 11.36
C LEU A 22 2.50 -8.78 10.84
N GLN A 23 3.61 -8.10 10.52
CA GLN A 23 4.77 -8.70 9.86
C GLN A 23 6.07 -8.62 10.67
N THR A 24 6.31 -7.54 11.44
CA THR A 24 7.68 -7.20 11.89
C THR A 24 7.85 -6.84 13.37
N ASN A 25 6.90 -7.15 14.27
CA ASN A 25 7.12 -6.95 15.72
C ASN A 25 8.24 -7.89 16.24
N PRO A 26 9.37 -7.35 16.77
CA PRO A 26 10.51 -8.16 17.20
C PRO A 26 10.31 -8.85 18.56
N GLN A 27 9.34 -8.41 19.38
CA GLN A 27 9.08 -8.95 20.71
C GLN A 27 8.10 -10.13 20.71
N ASP A 28 7.42 -10.41 19.59
CA ASP A 28 6.62 -11.63 19.46
C ASP A 28 7.51 -12.88 19.60
N PRO A 29 7.19 -13.84 20.48
CA PRO A 29 7.93 -15.10 20.58
C PRO A 29 8.08 -15.79 19.21
N CYS A 30 9.16 -16.53 19.00
CA CYS A 30 9.38 -17.20 17.70
C CYS A 30 8.23 -18.17 17.35
N CYS A 31 7.60 -18.79 18.36
CA CYS A 31 6.39 -19.59 18.19
C CYS A 31 5.13 -18.75 17.87
N VAL A 32 5.05 -17.47 18.24
CA VAL A 32 3.94 -16.55 17.85
C VAL A 32 4.16 -16.03 16.43
N ARG A 33 5.39 -15.69 16.04
CA ARG A 33 5.73 -15.40 14.63
C ARG A 33 5.47 -16.61 13.74
N ALA A 34 5.89 -17.80 14.17
CA ALA A 34 5.55 -19.05 13.50
C ALA A 34 4.04 -19.33 13.50
N LEU A 35 3.30 -19.06 14.58
CA LEU A 35 1.84 -19.23 14.62
C LEU A 35 1.10 -18.21 13.77
N ARG A 36 1.58 -16.97 13.58
CA ARG A 36 0.98 -16.04 12.61
C ARG A 36 1.28 -16.46 11.17
N LEU A 37 2.49 -16.94 10.89
CA LEU A 37 2.83 -17.52 9.59
C LEU A 37 2.01 -18.80 9.31
N VAL A 38 1.88 -19.69 10.28
CA VAL A 38 1.08 -20.92 10.21
C VAL A 38 -0.42 -20.62 10.21
N ALA A 39 -0.90 -19.56 10.87
CA ALA A 39 -2.30 -19.13 10.77
C ALA A 39 -2.59 -18.45 9.43
N TYR A 40 -1.64 -17.72 8.84
CA TYR A 40 -1.75 -17.19 7.48
C TYR A 40 -1.76 -18.34 6.44
N VAL A 41 -0.88 -19.33 6.61
CA VAL A 41 -0.84 -20.55 5.79
C VAL A 41 -2.08 -21.41 6.01
N LEU A 42 -2.55 -21.60 7.25
CA LEU A 42 -3.80 -22.31 7.56
C LEU A 42 -5.02 -21.56 7.05
N LEU A 43 -5.04 -20.22 7.09
CA LEU A 43 -6.09 -19.44 6.45
C LEU A 43 -6.09 -19.72 4.94
N HIS A 44 -4.93 -19.74 4.28
CA HIS A 44 -4.84 -20.13 2.87
C HIS A 44 -5.23 -21.59 2.61
N ILE A 45 -4.90 -22.53 3.51
CA ILE A 45 -5.31 -23.94 3.42
C ILE A 45 -6.82 -24.11 3.68
N ILE A 46 -7.41 -23.31 4.57
CA ILE A 46 -8.85 -23.32 4.87
C ILE A 46 -9.63 -22.59 3.77
N THR A 47 -9.12 -21.52 3.19
CA THR A 47 -9.69 -20.90 1.98
C THR A 47 -9.58 -21.84 0.80
N LEU A 48 -8.45 -22.54 0.61
CA LEU A 48 -8.31 -23.58 -0.41
C LEU A 48 -9.23 -24.79 -0.12
N GLY A 49 -9.39 -25.18 1.14
CA GLY A 49 -10.28 -26.25 1.60
C GLY A 49 -11.75 -25.89 1.41
N LEU A 50 -12.14 -24.64 1.65
CA LEU A 50 -13.48 -24.11 1.36
C LEU A 50 -13.69 -23.95 -0.15
N LEU A 51 -12.68 -23.58 -0.93
CA LEU A 51 -12.75 -23.57 -2.40
C LEU A 51 -12.87 -25.00 -2.95
N LEU A 52 -12.19 -25.98 -2.35
CA LEU A 52 -12.35 -27.41 -2.64
C LEU A 52 -13.70 -27.95 -2.19
N LEU A 53 -14.25 -27.48 -1.06
CA LEU A 53 -15.59 -27.84 -0.61
C LEU A 53 -16.67 -27.21 -1.50
N PHE A 54 -16.52 -25.94 -1.89
CA PHE A 54 -17.38 -25.30 -2.90
C PHE A 54 -17.24 -25.97 -4.26
N HIS A 55 -16.06 -26.45 -4.64
CA HIS A 55 -15.88 -27.25 -5.86
C HIS A 55 -16.59 -28.60 -5.72
N TYR A 56 -16.42 -29.30 -4.59
CA TYR A 56 -17.07 -30.57 -4.31
C TYR A 56 -18.61 -30.44 -4.29
N CYS A 57 -19.18 -29.53 -3.51
CA CYS A 57 -20.62 -29.27 -3.51
C CYS A 57 -21.18 -28.74 -4.85
N ARG A 58 -20.33 -28.25 -5.77
CA ARG A 58 -20.73 -27.75 -7.09
C ARG A 58 -20.55 -28.76 -8.24
N HIS A 59 -19.79 -29.84 -8.03
CA HIS A 59 -19.47 -30.84 -9.05
C HIS A 59 -19.74 -32.31 -8.61
N HIS A 60 -19.94 -32.53 -7.32
CA HIS A 60 -20.16 -33.81 -6.65
C HIS A 60 -21.21 -33.68 -5.52
N GLY A 61 -22.08 -32.67 -5.60
CA GLY A 61 -23.08 -32.33 -4.57
C GLY A 61 -24.45 -32.99 -4.72
N GLU A 62 -24.60 -33.93 -5.66
CA GLU A 62 -25.80 -34.74 -5.86
C GLU A 62 -25.40 -36.24 -5.89
N GLU A 63 -26.31 -37.09 -5.42
CA GLU A 63 -26.21 -38.55 -5.19
C GLU A 63 -25.57 -39.04 -3.86
N GLU A 64 -26.43 -39.31 -2.87
CA GLU A 64 -26.17 -40.34 -1.85
C GLU A 64 -26.70 -41.71 -2.32
N THR A 65 -25.96 -42.76 -1.90
CA THR A 65 -26.25 -44.22 -1.82
C THR A 65 -25.64 -45.11 -2.94
N LEU A 66 -24.88 -46.20 -2.68
CA LEU A 66 -24.54 -46.99 -1.46
C LEU A 66 -23.05 -47.47 -1.41
N LEU A 67 -22.62 -47.98 -0.23
CA LEU A 67 -21.42 -48.84 0.06
C LEU A 67 -21.83 -50.34 0.05
N PRO A 68 -20.96 -51.40 0.24
CA PRO A 68 -19.54 -51.55 0.73
C PRO A 68 -18.56 -52.29 -0.26
N VAL A 69 -17.21 -52.33 -0.18
CA VAL A 69 -16.16 -52.76 0.84
C VAL A 69 -16.05 -54.32 1.00
N PRO A 70 -14.88 -55.02 1.19
CA PRO A 70 -13.42 -54.68 1.31
C PRO A 70 -12.51 -55.41 0.25
N VAL A 71 -11.15 -55.48 0.27
CA VAL A 71 -10.17 -56.20 1.15
C VAL A 71 -8.72 -55.66 0.95
N ILE A 72 -7.88 -55.66 2.00
CA ILE A 72 -6.47 -55.16 2.00
C ILE A 72 -5.55 -56.11 2.78
N PRO A 73 -4.45 -56.63 2.16
CA PRO A 73 -3.07 -56.40 2.63
C PRO A 73 -2.12 -56.11 1.42
N VAL A 74 -0.77 -56.09 1.41
CA VAL A 74 0.34 -56.59 2.28
C VAL A 74 1.53 -55.59 2.25
N THR A 75 2.38 -55.60 3.29
CA THR A 75 3.73 -54.96 3.42
C THR A 75 4.68 -55.97 4.11
N PRO A 76 6.00 -55.76 4.42
CA PRO A 76 6.90 -54.57 4.39
C PRO A 76 8.27 -54.95 3.72
N PRO A 77 9.52 -54.59 4.14
CA PRO A 77 10.06 -53.55 5.04
C PRO A 77 11.27 -52.71 4.52
N THR A 78 11.74 -51.81 5.39
CA THR A 78 12.89 -50.86 5.27
C THR A 78 14.19 -51.43 5.86
N GLN A 79 15.39 -51.02 5.39
CA GLN A 79 16.50 -50.43 6.20
C GLN A 79 17.87 -50.27 5.47
N GLU A 80 18.65 -49.30 5.96
CA GLU A 80 20.08 -48.98 5.67
C GLU A 80 21.03 -49.92 6.49
N PRO A 81 22.41 -49.86 6.52
CA PRO A 81 23.29 -48.72 6.16
C PRO A 81 24.76 -48.94 5.65
N THR A 82 25.37 -47.82 5.24
CA THR A 82 26.82 -47.43 5.32
C THR A 82 27.94 -48.01 4.42
N GLN A 83 28.87 -47.09 4.08
CA GLN A 83 30.33 -47.21 3.84
C GLN A 83 30.91 -47.70 2.48
N THR A 84 31.45 -46.73 1.71
CA THR A 84 32.85 -46.58 1.16
C THR A 84 33.73 -47.80 0.82
N PRO A 85 34.63 -47.75 -0.21
CA PRO A 85 35.40 -46.55 -0.63
C PRO A 85 35.64 -46.35 -2.17
N LYS A 86 36.46 -45.34 -2.52
CA LYS A 86 37.06 -45.11 -3.87
C LYS A 86 38.26 -46.05 -4.11
N PRO A 87 38.65 -46.32 -5.38
CA PRO A 87 39.74 -45.54 -5.98
C PRO A 87 39.56 -45.16 -7.48
N ARG A 88 40.57 -44.46 -8.01
CA ARG A 88 40.83 -44.00 -9.41
C ARG A 88 42.02 -44.87 -9.96
N PRO A 89 42.62 -44.74 -11.19
CA PRO A 89 42.36 -43.81 -12.31
C PRO A 89 42.62 -44.35 -13.77
N GLN A 90 42.69 -43.42 -14.74
CA GLN A 90 43.44 -43.45 -16.04
C GLN A 90 42.91 -44.28 -17.26
N VAL A 91 43.58 -44.23 -18.44
CA VAL A 91 43.30 -43.39 -19.66
C VAL A 91 43.58 -44.20 -20.96
N TYR A 92 43.13 -43.70 -22.13
CA TYR A 92 43.61 -43.89 -23.54
C TYR A 92 42.83 -44.79 -24.53
N SER A 93 42.94 -44.40 -25.81
CA SER A 93 42.33 -44.95 -27.06
C SER A 93 43.41 -45.71 -27.91
N PRO A 94 43.36 -46.03 -29.25
CA PRO A 94 42.66 -45.37 -30.40
C PRO A 94 42.19 -46.26 -31.62
N THR A 95 41.83 -45.61 -32.76
CA THR A 95 41.74 -46.08 -34.19
C THR A 95 40.63 -47.10 -34.63
N VAL A 96 39.78 -46.98 -35.69
CA VAL A 96 39.76 -46.39 -37.09
C VAL A 96 40.11 -47.44 -38.19
N PRO A 97 39.52 -47.53 -39.44
CA PRO A 97 38.86 -46.53 -40.36
C PRO A 97 37.37 -46.88 -40.75
N VAL A 98 36.70 -46.68 -41.93
CA VAL A 98 37.04 -46.37 -43.37
C VAL A 98 35.86 -45.71 -44.20
N HIS A 99 35.71 -45.96 -45.52
CA HIS A 99 34.93 -45.25 -46.58
C HIS A 99 33.52 -45.84 -46.92
N SER A 100 32.48 -45.20 -47.51
CA SER A 100 32.24 -44.19 -48.61
C SER A 100 32.13 -44.79 -50.05
N PRO A 101 31.36 -44.25 -51.06
CA PRO A 101 30.63 -42.95 -51.20
C PRO A 101 29.15 -43.02 -51.77
N SER A 102 28.58 -41.92 -52.31
CA SER A 102 27.19 -41.72 -52.87
C SER A 102 27.14 -41.58 -54.43
N PRO A 103 25.98 -41.45 -55.17
CA PRO A 103 25.06 -40.27 -55.19
C PRO A 103 23.54 -40.50 -55.59
N LEU A 104 22.83 -39.40 -55.95
CA LEU A 104 21.40 -39.15 -56.35
C LEU A 104 20.99 -39.63 -57.80
N PRO A 105 19.70 -39.65 -58.29
CA PRO A 105 18.65 -38.58 -58.25
C PRO A 105 17.12 -38.97 -58.28
N LEU A 106 16.24 -37.98 -58.56
CA LEU A 106 14.75 -37.95 -58.72
C LEU A 106 14.31 -38.25 -60.22
N PRO A 107 13.03 -38.12 -60.74
CA PRO A 107 11.76 -37.52 -60.22
C PRO A 107 10.35 -38.10 -60.68
N ILE A 108 9.24 -37.37 -60.34
CA ILE A 108 8.00 -37.07 -61.14
C ILE A 108 6.65 -37.90 -61.05
N SER A 109 5.56 -37.15 -60.75
CA SER A 109 4.14 -37.19 -61.24
C SER A 109 2.96 -38.03 -60.65
N ARG A 110 1.87 -37.26 -60.38
CA ARG A 110 0.41 -37.44 -60.70
C ARG A 110 -0.62 -38.07 -59.72
N GLU A 111 -1.47 -37.17 -59.23
CA GLU A 111 -2.90 -37.26 -58.85
C GLU A 111 -3.84 -37.71 -60.03
N PRO A 112 -5.18 -37.99 -59.87
CA PRO A 112 -6.14 -37.27 -58.99
C PRO A 112 -7.39 -38.00 -58.38
N LEU A 113 -8.07 -37.27 -57.47
CA LEU A 113 -9.53 -37.14 -57.20
C LEU A 113 -10.51 -38.35 -57.30
N GLN A 114 -11.26 -38.62 -56.22
CA GLN A 114 -12.72 -38.31 -56.11
C GLN A 114 -13.36 -38.62 -54.73
N GLN A 115 -14.55 -38.05 -54.49
CA GLN A 115 -15.49 -38.19 -53.34
C GLN A 115 -16.71 -39.07 -53.77
N PRO A 116 -17.64 -39.58 -52.90
CA PRO A 116 -18.33 -38.83 -51.82
C PRO A 116 -18.84 -39.62 -50.56
N ILE A 117 -19.71 -38.92 -49.80
CA ILE A 117 -20.40 -39.20 -48.51
C ILE A 117 -21.84 -39.72 -48.82
N PRO A 118 -22.52 -40.64 -48.07
CA PRO A 118 -23.24 -40.29 -46.81
C PRO A 118 -23.63 -41.41 -45.76
N GLN A 119 -24.03 -40.94 -44.55
CA GLN A 119 -25.19 -41.28 -43.65
C GLN A 119 -25.82 -42.72 -43.64
N GLN A 120 -26.45 -43.27 -42.57
CA GLN A 120 -26.96 -42.79 -41.25
C GLN A 120 -27.40 -43.96 -40.29
N VAL A 121 -27.51 -43.71 -38.96
CA VAL A 121 -28.53 -44.20 -37.97
C VAL A 121 -28.72 -45.70 -37.59
N SER A 122 -28.28 -46.03 -36.36
CA SER A 122 -28.97 -46.64 -35.17
C SER A 122 -29.59 -48.06 -35.06
N THR A 123 -29.55 -48.53 -33.79
CA THR A 123 -30.55 -49.29 -32.96
C THR A 123 -30.39 -50.80 -32.67
N ASP A 124 -30.80 -51.17 -31.44
CA ASP A 124 -30.51 -52.38 -30.65
C ASP A 124 -31.47 -53.59 -30.83
N LEU A 125 -31.13 -54.77 -30.24
CA LEU A 125 -31.86 -55.42 -29.12
C LEU A 125 -31.53 -56.93 -28.85
N LEU A 126 -30.91 -57.24 -27.68
CA LEU A 126 -31.18 -58.37 -26.74
C LEU A 126 -31.38 -59.84 -27.26
N PRO A 127 -31.88 -60.87 -26.51
CA PRO A 127 -31.98 -61.15 -25.05
C PRO A 127 -31.43 -62.54 -24.57
N LYS A 128 -31.35 -62.80 -23.24
CA LYS A 128 -31.93 -64.00 -22.55
C LYS A 128 -31.88 -63.99 -20.98
N ARG A 129 -32.43 -65.04 -20.34
CA ARG A 129 -32.95 -65.21 -18.94
C ARG A 129 -32.71 -66.69 -18.49
N PRO A 130 -33.19 -67.31 -17.35
CA PRO A 130 -33.95 -66.82 -16.15
C PRO A 130 -33.68 -67.47 -14.73
N GLN A 131 -34.24 -66.87 -13.65
CA GLN A 131 -34.91 -67.47 -12.44
C GLN A 131 -34.10 -68.31 -11.38
N ASP A 132 -34.54 -68.58 -10.12
CA ASP A 132 -35.88 -68.52 -9.46
C ASP A 132 -35.89 -68.44 -7.88
N GLN A 133 -37.01 -67.98 -7.26
CA GLN A 133 -37.63 -68.33 -5.90
C GLN A 133 -36.84 -68.25 -4.53
N LYS A 134 -37.39 -68.09 -3.28
CA LYS A 134 -38.65 -67.53 -2.66
C LYS A 134 -38.56 -67.32 -1.09
N GLN A 135 -39.61 -66.76 -0.45
CA GLN A 135 -39.86 -66.38 1.00
C GLN A 135 -40.19 -67.56 1.98
N PRO A 136 -40.48 -67.43 3.34
CA PRO A 136 -41.01 -66.32 4.19
C PRO A 136 -40.39 -66.12 5.63
N ALA A 137 -41.16 -65.78 6.70
CA ALA A 137 -40.70 -65.07 7.93
C ALA A 137 -41.35 -65.49 9.32
N THR A 138 -41.10 -64.72 10.41
CA THR A 138 -41.92 -64.38 11.65
C THR A 138 -41.47 -64.77 13.11
N LYS A 139 -41.35 -63.76 14.02
CA LYS A 139 -41.67 -63.62 15.50
C LYS A 139 -40.98 -64.35 16.72
N ALA A 140 -40.60 -63.52 17.72
CA ALA A 140 -40.75 -63.61 19.21
C ALA A 140 -39.91 -64.66 20.04
N SER A 141 -39.67 -64.60 21.38
CA SER A 141 -39.98 -63.66 22.52
C SER A 141 -39.07 -63.92 23.79
N LEU A 142 -39.39 -63.31 24.96
CA LEU A 142 -38.91 -63.55 26.38
C LEU A 142 -37.60 -62.84 26.86
N ASP A 143 -37.35 -62.43 28.13
CA ASP A 143 -38.19 -61.97 29.28
C ASP A 143 -37.35 -61.24 30.41
N LEU A 144 -37.98 -60.76 31.49
CA LEU A 144 -37.44 -59.99 32.68
C LEU A 144 -37.59 -60.80 34.02
N PRO A 145 -37.09 -60.44 35.25
CA PRO A 145 -37.07 -59.12 35.96
C PRO A 145 -35.88 -58.86 36.96
N ALA A 146 -36.07 -58.07 38.05
CA ALA A 146 -35.06 -57.49 39.01
C ALA A 146 -35.32 -57.89 40.52
N ALA A 147 -34.61 -57.49 41.60
CA ALA A 147 -33.69 -56.36 41.91
C ALA A 147 -32.37 -56.78 42.68
N THR A 148 -31.81 -56.24 43.79
CA THR A 148 -32.23 -55.35 44.92
C THR A 148 -31.02 -54.59 45.56
N GLN A 149 -30.94 -54.36 46.91
CA GLN A 149 -29.97 -53.53 47.70
C GLN A 149 -29.82 -54.11 49.16
N PRO A 150 -29.03 -53.60 50.17
CA PRO A 150 -28.30 -52.32 50.34
C PRO A 150 -26.85 -52.41 50.99
N THR A 151 -26.62 -51.71 52.13
CA THR A 151 -25.35 -51.42 52.91
C THR A 151 -25.34 -52.18 54.29
N PRO A 152 -24.39 -52.03 55.29
CA PRO A 152 -23.30 -51.04 55.54
C PRO A 152 -21.91 -51.53 56.12
N PRO A 153 -20.93 -50.63 56.37
CA PRO A 153 -19.63 -50.86 57.08
C PRO A 153 -19.66 -50.30 58.55
N PRO A 154 -18.57 -50.02 59.34
CA PRO A 154 -17.10 -50.20 59.18
C PRO A 154 -16.31 -50.76 60.43
N ALA A 155 -14.98 -50.98 60.34
CA ALA A 155 -14.05 -51.14 61.50
C ALA A 155 -12.55 -50.91 61.13
N ALA A 156 -11.66 -50.81 62.15
CA ALA A 156 -10.60 -49.79 62.19
C ALA A 156 -9.33 -50.09 63.05
N THR A 157 -8.13 -49.73 62.55
CA THR A 157 -6.88 -49.34 63.31
C THR A 157 -6.20 -50.37 64.28
N PRO A 158 -5.04 -50.12 64.94
CA PRO A 158 -3.93 -49.15 64.72
C PRO A 158 -2.49 -49.82 64.65
N PRO A 159 -1.43 -49.47 65.44
CA PRO A 159 -0.25 -48.65 65.05
C PRO A 159 1.11 -49.41 65.33
N PRO A 160 2.29 -48.78 65.59
CA PRO A 160 2.85 -47.42 65.38
C PRO A 160 4.08 -47.51 64.41
N ALA A 161 5.29 -46.89 64.47
CA ALA A 161 6.01 -45.81 65.19
C ALA A 161 7.28 -45.47 64.34
N ALA A 162 8.07 -44.40 64.50
CA ALA A 162 7.85 -43.00 64.91
C ALA A 162 9.09 -42.15 64.49
N LEU A 163 8.89 -40.85 64.22
CA LEU A 163 9.64 -39.66 64.69
C LEU A 163 9.51 -38.46 63.70
N PRO A 164 9.67 -37.18 64.13
CA PRO A 164 8.87 -36.07 63.59
C PRO A 164 9.74 -34.90 63.03
N PRO A 165 9.38 -33.59 63.15
CA PRO A 165 8.61 -32.93 62.10
C PRO A 165 9.23 -31.59 61.58
N THR A 166 8.77 -31.14 60.41
CA THR A 166 8.90 -29.74 59.96
C THR A 166 7.54 -29.18 59.53
N GLN A 167 7.27 -27.92 59.89
CA GLN A 167 5.98 -27.25 59.61
C GLN A 167 6.11 -26.17 58.53
N ALA A 168 5.29 -26.26 57.48
CA ALA A 168 4.84 -25.12 56.69
C ALA A 168 3.54 -25.50 55.94
N LYS A 169 2.37 -25.23 56.52
CA LYS A 169 1.08 -25.54 55.87
C LYS A 169 0.65 -24.43 54.91
N THR A 170 0.85 -24.63 53.61
CA THR A 170 -0.13 -24.12 52.64
C THR A 170 -1.45 -24.85 52.88
N LYS A 171 -2.50 -24.14 53.31
CA LYS A 171 -3.85 -24.70 53.35
C LYS A 171 -4.29 -25.01 51.92
N LEU A 172 -4.78 -26.22 51.67
CA LEU A 172 -5.62 -26.47 50.49
C LEU A 172 -6.96 -25.70 50.68
N PRO A 173 -7.60 -25.25 49.58
CA PRO A 173 -8.94 -24.67 49.67
C PRO A 173 -9.93 -25.69 50.25
N THR A 174 -10.88 -25.19 51.02
CA THR A 174 -11.96 -25.98 51.62
C THR A 174 -12.90 -26.53 50.54
N LEU A 175 -13.66 -27.56 50.88
CA LEU A 175 -14.65 -28.13 49.96
C LEU A 175 -15.69 -27.08 49.55
N THR A 176 -16.04 -26.15 50.44
CA THR A 176 -16.93 -25.01 50.17
C THR A 176 -16.33 -24.06 49.13
N GLU A 177 -15.08 -23.60 49.30
CA GLU A 177 -14.39 -22.75 48.31
C GLU A 177 -14.20 -23.42 46.95
N ILE A 178 -14.16 -24.76 46.90
CA ILE A 178 -14.14 -25.55 45.67
C ILE A 178 -15.54 -25.60 45.04
N LEU A 179 -16.59 -25.85 45.85
CA LEU A 179 -17.98 -25.92 45.39
C LEU A 179 -18.52 -24.56 44.92
N ASP A 180 -18.24 -23.47 45.64
CA ASP A 180 -18.61 -22.11 45.22
C ASP A 180 -17.94 -21.74 43.89
N LYS A 181 -16.67 -22.12 43.71
CA LYS A 181 -15.99 -22.00 42.40
C LYS A 181 -16.70 -22.80 41.32
N ILE A 182 -17.03 -24.07 41.57
CA ILE A 182 -17.73 -24.93 40.61
C ILE A 182 -19.13 -24.38 40.26
N GLN A 183 -19.84 -23.78 41.22
CA GLN A 183 -21.15 -23.14 40.98
C GLN A 183 -21.03 -21.79 40.25
N SER A 184 -19.91 -21.08 40.39
CA SER A 184 -19.64 -19.83 39.64
C SER A 184 -19.23 -20.03 38.17
N ILE A 185 -18.83 -21.25 37.79
CA ILE A 185 -18.40 -21.58 36.42
C ILE A 185 -19.56 -21.40 35.44
N GLY A 186 -19.39 -20.52 34.44
CA GLY A 186 -20.41 -20.25 33.42
C GLY A 186 -21.44 -19.18 33.81
N LEU A 187 -21.32 -18.54 34.98
CA LEU A 187 -22.10 -17.35 35.34
C LEU A 187 -21.26 -16.08 35.12
N VAL A 188 -21.75 -15.17 34.27
CA VAL A 188 -21.19 -13.81 34.13
C VAL A 188 -21.64 -12.89 35.27
N PRO A 189 -20.88 -11.83 35.58
CA PRO A 189 -21.24 -10.88 36.63
C PRO A 189 -22.60 -10.20 36.41
N THR A 190 -23.27 -9.88 37.50
CA THR A 190 -24.59 -9.22 37.50
C THR A 190 -24.51 -7.86 36.79
N GLY A 191 -25.24 -7.71 35.69
CA GLY A 191 -25.22 -6.51 34.84
C GLY A 191 -24.55 -6.69 33.47
N VAL A 192 -23.72 -7.73 33.28
CA VAL A 192 -23.09 -8.02 32.00
C VAL A 192 -24.04 -8.83 31.10
N ASP A 193 -24.38 -8.33 29.92
CA ASP A 193 -25.14 -9.10 28.92
C ASP A 193 -24.34 -10.34 28.49
N ARG A 194 -24.96 -11.53 28.60
CA ARG A 194 -24.43 -12.83 28.18
C ARG A 194 -24.01 -12.90 26.71
N LYS A 195 -24.46 -11.97 25.86
CA LYS A 195 -24.07 -11.86 24.44
C LYS A 195 -22.99 -10.81 24.17
N SER A 196 -22.53 -10.06 25.17
CA SER A 196 -21.52 -9.01 25.02
C SER A 196 -20.10 -9.58 24.79
N LEU A 197 -19.22 -8.76 24.21
CA LEU A 197 -17.79 -9.09 24.08
C LEU A 197 -17.12 -9.26 25.45
N GLU A 198 -17.60 -8.53 26.47
CA GLU A 198 -17.15 -8.62 27.86
C GLU A 198 -17.51 -9.98 28.49
N ALA A 199 -18.75 -10.46 28.30
CA ALA A 199 -19.13 -11.82 28.67
C ALA A 199 -18.26 -12.88 27.96
N MET A 200 -18.02 -12.72 26.67
CA MET A 200 -17.19 -13.66 25.89
C MET A 200 -15.71 -13.64 26.32
N ALA A 201 -15.19 -12.50 26.75
CA ALA A 201 -13.86 -12.37 27.35
C ALA A 201 -13.81 -13.04 28.74
N PHE A 202 -14.80 -12.79 29.60
CA PHE A 202 -14.91 -13.41 30.92
C PHE A 202 -14.99 -14.95 30.85
N PHE A 203 -15.81 -15.49 29.92
CA PHE A 203 -15.84 -16.93 29.64
C PHE A 203 -14.52 -17.46 29.02
N ASN A 204 -13.74 -16.63 28.33
CA ASN A 204 -12.43 -17.03 27.81
C ASN A 204 -11.38 -17.09 28.93
N GLU A 205 -11.40 -16.16 29.88
CA GLU A 205 -10.51 -16.14 31.06
C GLU A 205 -10.79 -17.32 32.01
N GLN A 206 -12.06 -17.72 32.17
CA GLN A 206 -12.42 -18.96 32.86
C GLN A 206 -12.08 -20.24 32.06
N GLY A 207 -11.65 -20.12 30.80
CA GLY A 207 -11.31 -21.25 29.93
C GLY A 207 -12.52 -22.02 29.36
N LEU A 208 -13.70 -21.40 29.35
CA LEU A 208 -14.99 -21.98 28.95
C LEU A 208 -15.38 -21.67 27.49
N SER A 209 -14.90 -20.55 26.93
CA SER A 209 -15.19 -20.18 25.53
C SER A 209 -14.71 -21.27 24.55
N PRO A 210 -15.48 -21.63 23.50
CA PRO A 210 -15.08 -22.66 22.52
C PRO A 210 -13.77 -22.30 21.79
N ASN A 211 -12.92 -23.28 21.47
CA ASN A 211 -11.59 -23.04 20.88
C ASN A 211 -11.63 -22.19 19.60
N GLY A 212 -12.64 -22.37 18.74
CA GLY A 212 -12.83 -21.53 17.55
C GLY A 212 -13.14 -20.06 17.86
N ALA A 213 -13.82 -19.77 18.98
CA ALA A 213 -14.08 -18.40 19.42
C ALA A 213 -12.84 -17.73 20.02
N ARG A 214 -11.97 -18.47 20.71
CA ARG A 214 -10.72 -17.92 21.31
C ARG A 214 -9.81 -17.29 20.26
N LEU A 215 -9.77 -17.86 19.06
CA LEU A 215 -9.02 -17.35 17.91
C LEU A 215 -9.59 -16.03 17.36
N THR A 216 -10.86 -15.72 17.61
CA THR A 216 -11.54 -14.50 17.15
C THR A 216 -11.60 -13.44 18.24
N ILE A 217 -11.77 -13.82 19.51
CA ILE A 217 -11.88 -12.90 20.66
C ILE A 217 -10.60 -12.07 20.82
N THR A 218 -9.41 -12.67 20.79
CA THR A 218 -8.16 -11.92 21.03
C THR A 218 -7.86 -10.90 19.90
N PRO A 219 -8.00 -11.23 18.60
CA PRO A 219 -7.96 -10.21 17.55
C PRO A 219 -9.09 -9.19 17.66
N ALA A 220 -10.31 -9.58 18.06
CA ALA A 220 -11.43 -8.66 18.23
C ALA A 220 -11.28 -7.73 19.44
N GLN A 221 -10.41 -8.04 20.41
CA GLN A 221 -10.00 -7.09 21.47
C GLN A 221 -8.97 -6.08 20.96
N ILE A 222 -8.03 -6.50 20.10
CA ILE A 222 -6.93 -5.66 19.58
C ILE A 222 -7.37 -4.78 18.40
N LEU A 223 -8.26 -5.29 17.55
CA LEU A 223 -8.81 -4.63 16.36
C LEU A 223 -10.23 -4.09 16.60
N ASN A 224 -10.63 -3.86 17.85
CA ASN A 224 -11.95 -3.33 18.16
C ASN A 224 -12.03 -1.84 17.73
N PRO A 225 -12.88 -1.46 16.76
CA PRO A 225 -13.07 -0.05 16.42
C PRO A 225 -13.76 0.76 17.54
N LEU A 226 -14.20 0.11 18.61
CA LEU A 226 -14.78 0.70 19.81
C LEU A 226 -13.84 0.64 21.03
N PHE A 227 -12.62 0.09 20.93
CA PHE A 227 -11.67 0.13 22.05
C PHE A 227 -11.06 1.53 22.16
N VAL A 228 -11.57 2.32 23.10
CA VAL A 228 -11.07 3.67 23.36
C VAL A 228 -9.85 3.62 24.29
N ALA A 229 -9.98 3.04 25.48
CA ALA A 229 -8.90 2.79 26.43
C ALA A 229 -9.27 1.64 27.39
N THR A 230 -8.33 1.14 28.20
CA THR A 230 -8.68 0.31 29.38
C THR A 230 -9.08 1.19 30.57
N TYR A 231 -9.82 0.62 31.52
CA TYR A 231 -9.84 1.17 32.88
C TYR A 231 -8.44 1.14 33.52
N PRO A 232 -8.17 1.95 34.55
CA PRO A 232 -6.87 1.99 35.23
C PRO A 232 -6.52 0.66 35.90
N LYS A 233 -5.35 0.11 35.57
CA LYS A 233 -4.86 -1.18 36.08
C LYS A 233 -3.47 -1.07 36.72
N ARG A 234 -3.05 -2.10 37.46
CA ARG A 234 -1.70 -2.17 38.03
C ARG A 234 -0.67 -2.34 36.91
N VAL A 235 0.46 -1.63 36.97
CA VAL A 235 1.59 -1.78 36.03
C VAL A 235 2.08 -3.24 36.00
N ARG A 236 2.15 -3.88 37.18
CA ARG A 236 2.48 -5.31 37.34
C ARG A 236 1.49 -6.25 36.66
N SER A 237 0.28 -5.82 36.29
CA SER A 237 -0.61 -6.63 35.46
C SER A 237 -0.06 -6.75 34.03
N SER A 238 0.21 -5.62 33.36
CA SER A 238 0.78 -5.62 32.00
C SER A 238 2.20 -6.18 31.95
N PHE A 239 3.05 -5.83 32.92
CA PHE A 239 4.49 -6.19 32.92
C PHE A 239 4.82 -7.47 33.72
N ARG A 240 3.82 -8.30 34.08
CA ARG A 240 3.98 -9.41 35.03
C ARG A 240 5.15 -10.35 34.74
N ILE A 241 5.25 -10.86 33.51
CA ILE A 241 6.32 -11.77 33.10
C ILE A 241 7.67 -11.05 33.08
N VAL A 242 7.73 -9.82 32.54
CA VAL A 242 8.98 -9.05 32.47
C VAL A 242 9.54 -8.82 33.87
N MET A 243 8.71 -8.43 34.85
CA MET A 243 9.15 -8.30 36.24
C MET A 243 9.66 -9.63 36.80
N GLN A 244 9.00 -10.76 36.51
CA GLN A 244 9.42 -12.09 36.98
C GLN A 244 10.73 -12.57 36.33
N ASP A 245 10.95 -12.30 35.05
CA ASP A 245 12.18 -12.67 34.34
C ASP A 245 13.36 -11.76 34.72
N LEU A 246 13.11 -10.49 35.05
CA LEU A 246 14.11 -9.59 35.64
C LEU A 246 14.45 -10.03 37.07
N GLU A 247 13.45 -10.28 37.92
CA GLU A 247 13.63 -10.82 39.28
C GLU A 247 14.45 -12.13 39.25
N LYS A 248 14.14 -13.04 38.32
CA LYS A 248 14.91 -14.28 38.10
C LYS A 248 16.33 -14.01 37.63
N THR A 249 16.52 -13.14 36.63
CA THR A 249 17.85 -12.79 36.09
C THR A 249 18.77 -12.22 37.18
N ILE A 250 18.22 -11.40 38.08
CA ILE A 250 18.91 -10.86 39.25
C ILE A 250 19.26 -11.96 40.26
N LEU A 251 18.33 -12.87 40.55
CA LEU A 251 18.52 -13.94 41.52
C LEU A 251 19.48 -15.06 41.06
N THR A 252 19.65 -15.28 39.76
CA THR A 252 20.48 -16.37 39.22
C THR A 252 21.77 -15.92 38.51
N GLY A 253 21.94 -14.62 38.28
CA GLY A 253 23.14 -14.06 37.62
C GLY A 253 24.18 -13.55 38.62
N ASN A 254 25.40 -13.27 38.15
CA ASN A 254 26.43 -12.65 38.98
C ASN A 254 26.22 -11.13 39.04
N PRO A 255 26.19 -10.48 40.23
CA PRO A 255 25.99 -9.03 40.36
C PRO A 255 27.00 -8.15 39.61
N ARG A 256 28.17 -8.69 39.24
CA ARG A 256 29.17 -7.99 38.40
C ARG A 256 28.88 -8.06 36.90
N ASP A 257 27.94 -8.89 36.46
CA ASP A 257 27.55 -9.00 35.05
C ASP A 257 26.72 -7.77 34.65
N GLU A 258 27.08 -7.14 33.53
CA GLU A 258 26.38 -5.94 33.04
C GLU A 258 24.87 -6.21 32.84
N LYS A 259 24.52 -7.38 32.28
CA LYS A 259 23.13 -7.82 32.12
C LYS A 259 22.33 -7.86 33.43
N VAL A 260 22.97 -8.19 34.56
CA VAL A 260 22.33 -8.23 35.88
C VAL A 260 22.14 -6.81 36.42
N GLN A 261 23.11 -5.92 36.20
CA GLN A 261 23.01 -4.51 36.59
C GLN A 261 21.93 -3.78 35.78
N VAL A 262 21.87 -4.00 34.46
CA VAL A 262 20.77 -3.55 33.59
C VAL A 262 19.43 -4.07 34.14
N ALA A 263 19.33 -5.36 34.47
CA ALA A 263 18.10 -5.93 35.00
C ALA A 263 17.63 -5.26 36.30
N HIS A 264 18.54 -4.82 37.18
CA HIS A 264 18.20 -4.01 38.36
C HIS A 264 17.61 -2.65 37.97
N LEU A 265 18.20 -1.92 37.02
CA LEU A 265 17.67 -0.62 36.57
C LEU A 265 16.24 -0.76 36.01
N LEU A 266 16.03 -1.76 35.14
CA LEU A 266 14.72 -2.06 34.54
C LEU A 266 13.67 -2.43 35.59
N LEU A 267 14.03 -3.27 36.56
CA LEU A 267 13.12 -3.71 37.61
C LEU A 267 12.81 -2.60 38.62
N ASN A 268 13.78 -1.72 38.91
CA ASN A 268 13.57 -0.58 39.79
C ASN A 268 12.56 0.41 39.20
N GLN A 269 12.68 0.76 37.91
CA GLN A 269 11.65 1.55 37.22
C GLN A 269 10.27 0.87 37.30
N LEU A 270 10.18 -0.42 36.95
CA LEU A 270 8.89 -1.12 36.97
C LEU A 270 8.27 -1.21 38.38
N ARG A 271 9.10 -1.24 39.44
CA ARG A 271 8.65 -1.17 40.83
C ARG A 271 8.24 0.25 41.24
N HIS A 272 8.94 1.29 40.80
CA HIS A 272 8.54 2.69 41.00
C HIS A 272 7.18 2.98 40.36
N LEU A 273 7.03 2.62 39.07
CA LEU A 273 5.79 2.77 38.34
C LEU A 273 4.65 1.95 38.97
N GLU A 274 4.90 0.69 39.35
CA GLU A 274 3.91 -0.13 40.05
C GLU A 274 3.54 0.40 41.44
N ASN A 275 4.43 1.08 42.16
CA ASN A 275 4.09 1.66 43.46
C ASN A 275 3.25 2.93 43.29
N ASN A 276 3.65 3.85 42.42
CA ASN A 276 3.11 5.20 42.36
C ASN A 276 1.98 5.41 41.32
N TYR A 277 1.86 4.54 40.30
CA TYR A 277 0.96 4.77 39.16
C TYR A 277 0.07 3.57 38.81
N TYR A 278 -1.16 3.85 38.39
CA TYR A 278 -1.94 2.96 37.54
C TYR A 278 -1.59 3.19 36.07
N LEU A 279 -1.61 2.12 35.28
CA LEU A 279 -1.42 2.14 33.84
C LEU A 279 -2.78 2.07 33.13
N VAL A 280 -2.92 2.82 32.06
CA VAL A 280 -4.09 2.83 31.17
C VAL A 280 -3.59 2.57 29.76
N ASP A 281 -3.97 1.43 29.19
CA ASP A 281 -3.58 1.07 27.83
C ASP A 281 -4.54 1.68 26.80
N VAL A 282 -4.01 2.12 25.66
CA VAL A 282 -4.76 2.69 24.52
C VAL A 282 -4.41 1.95 23.22
N PRO A 283 -5.19 2.04 22.13
CA PRO A 283 -4.84 1.36 20.89
C PRO A 283 -3.63 1.97 20.18
N GLY A 284 -2.83 1.12 19.53
CA GLY A 284 -1.69 1.51 18.69
C GLY A 284 -2.08 2.12 17.34
N ASP A 285 -3.12 2.97 17.28
CA ASP A 285 -3.73 3.50 16.05
C ASP A 285 -3.07 4.78 15.49
N GLY A 286 -1.95 5.21 16.08
CA GLY A 286 -1.24 6.46 15.77
C GLY A 286 -1.60 7.62 16.70
N ASN A 287 -2.77 7.60 17.35
CA ASN A 287 -3.28 8.67 18.21
C ASN A 287 -3.07 8.40 19.72
N CYS A 288 -2.31 7.36 20.06
CA CYS A 288 -2.10 6.90 21.44
C CYS A 288 -1.56 7.99 22.39
N PHE A 289 -0.68 8.87 21.91
CA PHE A 289 -0.20 10.03 22.69
C PHE A 289 -1.34 10.99 23.04
N TYR A 290 -2.07 11.50 22.04
CA TYR A 290 -3.17 12.44 22.24
C TYR A 290 -4.25 11.86 23.17
N ARG A 291 -4.54 10.56 23.04
CA ARG A 291 -5.50 9.87 23.92
C ARG A 291 -4.98 9.73 25.35
N SER A 292 -3.71 9.35 25.52
CA SER A 292 -3.09 9.26 26.83
C SER A 292 -3.02 10.61 27.54
N PHE A 293 -2.68 11.67 26.79
CA PHE A 293 -2.70 13.04 27.29
C PHE A 293 -4.11 13.47 27.69
N HIS A 294 -5.13 13.25 26.85
CA HIS A 294 -6.53 13.59 27.14
C HIS A 294 -7.04 12.93 28.43
N ILE A 295 -6.76 11.64 28.62
CA ILE A 295 -7.13 10.87 29.81
C ILE A 295 -6.46 11.47 31.06
N GLY A 296 -5.14 11.69 31.03
CA GLY A 296 -4.41 12.29 32.15
C GLY A 296 -4.88 13.72 32.46
N TRP A 297 -5.11 14.54 31.42
CA TRP A 297 -5.61 15.91 31.54
C TRP A 297 -6.97 15.97 32.23
N ALA A 298 -7.96 15.21 31.75
CA ALA A 298 -9.29 15.17 32.32
C ALA A 298 -9.29 14.64 33.77
N CYS A 299 -8.53 13.58 34.06
CA CYS A 299 -8.37 13.07 35.41
C CYS A 299 -7.70 14.10 36.35
N SER A 300 -6.69 14.83 35.87
CA SER A 300 -5.99 15.85 36.66
C SER A 300 -6.88 17.05 37.02
N LEU A 301 -7.83 17.41 36.15
CA LEU A 301 -8.77 18.50 36.41
C LEU A 301 -9.78 18.12 37.51
N ILE A 302 -10.39 16.93 37.45
CA ILE A 302 -11.29 16.45 38.51
C ILE A 302 -10.55 16.23 39.83
N ARG A 303 -9.32 15.67 39.79
CA ARG A 303 -8.50 15.43 40.99
C ARG A 303 -7.86 16.69 41.59
N SER A 304 -7.97 17.85 40.94
CA SER A 304 -7.31 19.10 41.37
C SER A 304 -7.82 19.66 42.71
N GLY A 305 -9.05 19.32 43.11
CA GLY A 305 -9.71 19.87 44.29
C GLY A 305 -10.24 21.30 44.15
N ASP A 306 -9.97 22.00 43.04
CA ASP A 306 -10.52 23.32 42.73
C ASP A 306 -11.83 23.16 41.93
N PRO A 307 -13.00 23.53 42.48
CA PRO A 307 -14.28 23.36 41.78
C PRO A 307 -14.38 24.20 40.49
N GLN A 308 -13.54 25.22 40.33
CA GLN A 308 -13.46 26.02 39.11
C GLN A 308 -12.37 25.55 38.13
N ALA A 309 -11.62 24.48 38.41
CA ALA A 309 -10.48 24.05 37.59
C ALA A 309 -10.84 23.87 36.11
N CYS A 310 -11.95 23.17 35.83
CA CYS A 310 -12.40 22.94 34.47
C CYS A 310 -12.88 24.23 33.77
N GLU A 311 -13.57 25.14 34.45
CA GLU A 311 -14.00 26.41 33.84
C GLU A 311 -12.79 27.33 33.56
N LYS A 312 -11.83 27.39 34.48
CA LYS A 312 -10.55 28.10 34.28
C LYS A 312 -9.79 27.54 33.08
N GLU A 313 -9.75 26.21 32.94
CA GLU A 313 -9.08 25.55 31.81
C GLU A 313 -9.84 25.74 30.49
N ALA A 314 -11.17 25.66 30.50
CA ALA A 314 -12.03 25.94 29.36
C ALA A 314 -11.85 27.38 28.86
N GLN A 315 -11.77 28.36 29.77
CA GLN A 315 -11.43 29.75 29.44
C GLN A 315 -9.99 29.89 28.93
N ARG A 316 -9.02 29.19 29.53
CA ARG A 316 -7.62 29.20 29.08
C ARG A 316 -7.50 28.75 27.63
N ILE A 317 -8.10 27.62 27.26
CA ILE A 317 -7.98 27.09 25.89
C ILE A 317 -8.70 27.94 24.83
N LEU A 318 -9.77 28.66 25.21
CA LEU A 318 -10.45 29.63 24.35
C LEU A 318 -9.63 30.92 24.16
N ALA A 319 -8.77 31.27 25.11
CA ALA A 319 -7.89 32.44 25.02
C ALA A 319 -6.59 32.18 24.23
N MET A 320 -6.26 30.93 23.91
CA MET A 320 -5.01 30.58 23.22
C MET A 320 -4.95 31.14 21.77
N PRO A 321 -3.77 31.50 21.24
CA PRO A 321 -3.61 31.92 19.85
C PRO A 321 -4.17 30.90 18.84
N PHE A 322 -4.10 29.61 19.16
CA PHE A 322 -4.73 28.54 18.37
C PHE A 322 -6.23 28.77 18.13
N ALA A 323 -7.00 29.17 19.15
CA ALA A 323 -8.43 29.44 19.02
C ALA A 323 -8.72 30.69 18.16
N GLN A 324 -7.76 31.61 18.06
CA GLN A 324 -7.85 32.84 17.27
C GLN A 324 -7.36 32.65 15.81
N SER A 325 -6.54 31.62 15.55
CA SER A 325 -5.89 31.37 14.26
C SER A 325 -6.84 31.10 13.08
N SER A 326 -8.03 30.54 13.31
CA SER A 326 -9.05 30.36 12.29
C SER A 326 -10.42 30.02 12.90
N GLU A 327 -11.50 30.29 12.15
CA GLU A 327 -12.88 29.92 12.53
C GLU A 327 -13.04 28.41 12.79
N LYS A 328 -12.29 27.56 12.07
CA LYS A 328 -12.25 26.11 12.28
C LYS A 328 -11.64 25.77 13.65
N ASN A 329 -10.52 26.40 14.00
CA ASN A 329 -9.82 26.15 15.25
C ASN A 329 -10.56 26.78 16.46
N ARG A 330 -11.26 27.91 16.25
CA ARG A 330 -12.21 28.49 17.20
C ARG A 330 -13.30 27.48 17.57
N ARG A 331 -14.05 26.98 16.58
CA ARG A 331 -15.12 25.98 16.80
C ARG A 331 -14.63 24.67 17.42
N LEU A 332 -13.40 24.26 17.12
CA LEU A 332 -12.78 23.09 17.73
C LEU A 332 -12.38 23.33 19.20
N SER A 333 -11.94 24.55 19.53
CA SER A 333 -11.64 24.99 20.90
C SER A 333 -12.91 25.15 21.73
N GLU A 334 -13.98 25.68 21.14
CA GLU A 334 -15.32 25.78 21.74
C GLU A 334 -15.86 24.40 22.13
N ARG A 335 -15.84 23.43 21.21
CA ARG A 335 -16.23 22.04 21.50
C ARG A 335 -15.36 21.37 22.55
N MET A 336 -14.05 21.65 22.57
CA MET A 336 -13.18 21.12 23.63
C MET A 336 -13.50 21.77 24.98
N ALA A 337 -13.81 23.07 25.02
CA ALA A 337 -14.21 23.79 26.23
C ALA A 337 -15.55 23.28 26.78
N GLU A 338 -16.52 22.94 25.92
CA GLU A 338 -17.75 22.23 26.29
C GLU A 338 -17.47 20.87 26.92
N ILE A 339 -16.56 20.07 26.34
CA ILE A 339 -16.15 18.77 26.88
C ILE A 339 -15.43 18.92 28.23
N ILE A 340 -14.57 19.94 28.39
CA ILE A 340 -13.89 20.23 29.67
C ILE A 340 -14.89 20.63 30.75
N ARG A 341 -15.88 21.48 30.42
CA ARG A 341 -16.98 21.84 31.33
C ARG A 341 -17.80 20.61 31.74
N LEU A 342 -18.07 19.70 30.80
CA LEU A 342 -18.78 18.44 31.08
C LEU A 342 -18.10 17.60 32.18
N TYR A 343 -16.77 17.68 32.34
CA TYR A 343 -16.05 16.98 33.41
C TYR A 343 -16.55 17.35 34.82
N GLN A 344 -17.03 18.59 35.04
CA GLN A 344 -17.51 19.05 36.36
C GLN A 344 -18.77 18.31 36.84
N ASN A 345 -19.48 17.64 35.94
CA ASN A 345 -20.70 16.90 36.27
C ASN A 345 -20.41 15.52 36.92
N TYR A 346 -19.14 15.07 36.94
CA TYR A 346 -18.76 13.76 37.45
C TYR A 346 -17.98 13.89 38.77
N THR A 347 -18.55 13.33 39.84
CA THR A 347 -17.99 13.42 41.21
C THR A 347 -16.83 12.45 41.46
N ASN A 348 -16.52 11.56 40.51
CA ASN A 348 -15.46 10.57 40.61
C ASN A 348 -14.91 10.21 39.22
N VAL A 349 -13.72 9.62 39.20
CA VAL A 349 -12.99 9.28 37.96
C VAL A 349 -13.67 8.16 37.16
N LYS A 350 -14.40 7.24 37.81
CA LYS A 350 -15.08 6.13 37.13
C LYS A 350 -16.17 6.67 36.21
N ASP A 351 -17.04 7.56 36.68
CA ASP A 351 -18.16 8.05 35.87
C ASP A 351 -17.69 9.00 34.74
N LEU A 352 -16.57 9.72 34.94
CA LEU A 352 -15.85 10.40 33.86
C LEU A 352 -15.36 9.39 32.78
N TYR A 353 -14.88 8.22 33.19
CA TYR A 353 -14.47 7.15 32.28
C TYR A 353 -15.67 6.62 31.47
N ASP A 354 -16.69 6.11 32.15
CA ASP A 354 -17.88 5.49 31.56
C ASP A 354 -18.57 6.41 30.54
N HIS A 355 -18.68 7.71 30.85
CA HIS A 355 -19.47 8.65 30.05
C HIS A 355 -18.65 9.52 29.09
N VAL A 356 -17.34 9.73 29.33
CA VAL A 356 -16.52 10.65 28.53
C VAL A 356 -15.26 9.99 27.94
N LEU A 357 -14.39 9.43 28.76
CA LEU A 357 -13.09 8.90 28.28
C LEU A 357 -13.20 7.57 27.52
N LEU A 358 -14.31 6.84 27.68
CA LEU A 358 -14.65 5.68 26.86
C LEU A 358 -15.63 6.01 25.72
N SER A 359 -16.06 7.27 25.58
CA SER A 359 -16.91 7.72 24.47
C SER A 359 -16.07 7.95 23.20
N PRO A 360 -16.35 7.26 22.08
CA PRO A 360 -15.67 7.51 20.82
C PRO A 360 -15.87 8.93 20.29
N VAL A 361 -17.01 9.58 20.62
CA VAL A 361 -17.36 10.93 20.12
C VAL A 361 -16.53 12.01 20.80
N TYR A 362 -16.52 12.02 22.14
CA TYR A 362 -15.77 13.01 22.90
C TYR A 362 -14.26 12.80 22.75
N THR A 363 -13.80 11.53 22.76
CA THR A 363 -12.38 11.20 22.60
C THR A 363 -11.87 11.53 21.19
N SER A 364 -12.66 11.32 20.14
CA SER A 364 -12.32 11.76 18.78
C SER A 364 -12.21 13.29 18.68
N THR A 365 -13.09 14.02 19.37
CA THR A 365 -13.06 15.49 19.43
C THR A 365 -11.81 15.98 20.18
N ALA A 366 -11.46 15.36 21.32
CA ALA A 366 -10.27 15.70 22.09
C ALA A 366 -8.96 15.37 21.35
N ILE A 367 -8.87 14.21 20.69
CA ILE A 367 -7.75 13.88 19.80
C ILE A 367 -7.64 14.90 18.67
N SER A 368 -8.77 15.30 18.07
CA SER A 368 -8.79 16.30 17.00
C SER A 368 -8.28 17.66 17.49
N TYR A 369 -8.75 18.12 18.65
CA TYR A 369 -8.27 19.36 19.28
C TYR A 369 -6.76 19.29 19.55
N LEU A 370 -6.31 18.27 20.28
CA LEU A 370 -4.90 18.11 20.65
C LEU A 370 -4.00 18.00 19.43
N ARG A 371 -4.39 17.25 18.38
CA ARG A 371 -3.59 17.18 17.15
C ARG A 371 -3.51 18.50 16.41
N ASN A 372 -4.62 19.24 16.26
CA ASN A 372 -4.58 20.53 15.54
C ASN A 372 -3.81 21.59 16.36
N LEU A 373 -3.88 21.55 17.69
CA LEU A 373 -3.05 22.39 18.57
C LEU A 373 -1.56 22.02 18.48
N ALA A 374 -1.22 20.72 18.50
CA ALA A 374 0.16 20.24 18.37
C ALA A 374 0.80 20.71 17.06
N LEU A 375 0.07 20.59 15.95
CA LEU A 375 0.49 21.05 14.63
C LEU A 375 0.69 22.57 14.62
N PHE A 376 -0.28 23.35 15.10
CA PHE A 376 -0.16 24.82 15.18
C PHE A 376 1.05 25.27 16.01
N THR A 377 1.28 24.69 17.19
CA THR A 377 2.41 25.06 18.03
C THR A 377 3.75 24.55 17.48
N MET A 378 3.78 23.39 16.81
CA MET A 378 4.95 22.92 16.07
C MET A 378 5.29 23.88 14.91
N ASP A 379 4.29 24.32 14.16
CA ASP A 379 4.43 25.23 13.02
C ASP A 379 4.98 26.59 13.48
N GLU A 380 4.40 27.21 14.51
CA GLU A 380 4.90 28.45 15.12
C GLU A 380 6.33 28.28 15.68
N ASN A 381 6.63 27.17 16.35
CA ASN A 381 7.97 26.86 16.84
C ASN A 381 8.99 26.69 15.69
N ARG A 382 8.60 26.09 14.55
CA ARG A 382 9.45 25.95 13.37
C ARG A 382 9.80 27.32 12.77
N PHE A 383 8.85 28.26 12.70
CA PHE A 383 9.15 29.66 12.33
C PHE A 383 10.08 30.34 13.34
N ALA A 384 9.85 30.18 14.64
CA ALA A 384 10.66 30.80 15.68
C ALA A 384 12.11 30.27 15.76
N VAL A 385 12.32 28.98 15.47
CA VAL A 385 13.63 28.30 15.63
C VAL A 385 14.43 28.24 14.32
N LEU A 386 13.78 27.99 13.18
CA LEU A 386 14.46 27.87 11.87
C LEU A 386 14.53 29.20 11.10
N GLY A 387 13.69 30.17 11.46
CA GLY A 387 13.70 31.55 10.96
C GLY A 387 13.22 31.69 9.51
N ALA A 388 14.05 31.26 8.56
CA ALA A 388 13.80 31.41 7.13
C ALA A 388 12.87 30.31 6.59
N GLU A 389 11.95 30.68 5.69
CA GLU A 389 10.96 29.76 5.12
C GLU A 389 11.64 28.65 4.30
N GLU A 390 12.79 28.93 3.69
CA GLU A 390 13.62 27.97 2.96
C GLU A 390 14.13 26.85 3.86
N ASN A 391 14.45 27.13 5.12
CA ASN A 391 14.89 26.12 6.09
C ASN A 391 13.73 25.17 6.44
N ILE A 392 12.54 25.73 6.66
CA ILE A 392 11.32 24.95 6.97
C ILE A 392 10.91 24.11 5.76
N ARG A 393 10.96 24.69 4.55
CA ARG A 393 10.73 23.99 3.28
C ARG A 393 11.72 22.84 3.09
N ALA A 394 13.02 23.06 3.35
CA ALA A 394 14.04 22.03 3.24
C ALA A 394 13.82 20.86 4.22
N VAL A 395 13.42 21.14 5.46
CA VAL A 395 13.07 20.09 6.45
C VAL A 395 11.87 19.27 5.98
N ILE A 396 10.78 19.93 5.57
CA ILE A 396 9.53 19.26 5.17
C ILE A 396 9.74 18.43 3.90
N LEU A 397 10.39 18.99 2.88
CA LEU A 397 10.68 18.25 1.65
C LEU A 397 11.68 17.10 1.92
N GLY A 398 12.66 17.29 2.80
CA GLY A 398 13.53 16.22 3.27
C GLY A 398 12.74 15.06 3.90
N GLN A 399 11.84 15.36 4.83
CA GLN A 399 10.95 14.38 5.47
C GLN A 399 10.06 13.65 4.42
N MET A 400 9.52 14.35 3.41
CA MET A 400 8.78 13.71 2.32
C MET A 400 9.64 12.82 1.42
N ILE A 401 10.88 13.22 1.12
CA ILE A 401 11.81 12.49 0.23
C ILE A 401 12.34 11.22 0.91
N ASP A 402 12.66 11.30 2.20
CA ASP A 402 13.12 10.15 3.00
C ASP A 402 11.97 9.18 3.37
N ALA A 403 10.70 9.62 3.35
CA ALA A 403 9.52 8.79 3.62
C ALA A 403 8.54 8.72 2.42
N PRO A 404 8.79 7.85 1.41
CA PRO A 404 7.93 7.73 0.23
C PRO A 404 6.45 7.40 0.46
N ASP A 405 6.07 6.71 1.55
CA ASP A 405 4.65 6.53 1.92
C ASP A 405 3.99 7.91 2.16
N VAL A 406 4.70 8.85 2.80
CA VAL A 406 4.21 10.22 3.05
C VAL A 406 4.07 10.98 1.73
N LEU A 407 5.07 10.95 0.84
CA LEU A 407 4.99 11.61 -0.47
C LEU A 407 3.88 11.02 -1.37
N ALA A 408 3.63 9.71 -1.27
CA ALA A 408 2.50 9.05 -1.94
C ALA A 408 1.14 9.49 -1.36
N ASP A 409 1.03 9.63 -0.04
CA ASP A 409 -0.17 10.17 0.60
C ASP A 409 -0.34 11.68 0.37
N VAL A 410 0.74 12.47 0.21
CA VAL A 410 0.68 13.87 -0.29
C VAL A 410 0.06 13.90 -1.70
N LEU A 411 0.52 13.05 -2.61
CA LEU A 411 -0.02 12.99 -3.97
C LEU A 411 -1.50 12.54 -3.96
N LYS A 412 -1.85 11.54 -3.15
CA LYS A 412 -3.25 11.13 -2.90
C LYS A 412 -4.06 12.28 -2.30
N LYS A 413 -3.47 13.10 -1.43
CA LYS A 413 -4.13 14.24 -0.80
C LYS A 413 -4.41 15.36 -1.79
N LEU A 414 -3.46 15.70 -2.66
CA LEU A 414 -3.65 16.64 -3.78
C LEU A 414 -4.76 16.16 -4.72
N ILE A 415 -4.79 14.87 -5.07
CA ILE A 415 -5.88 14.24 -5.82
C ILE A 415 -7.23 14.40 -5.11
N GLN A 416 -7.25 14.30 -3.77
CA GLN A 416 -8.46 14.47 -2.95
C GLN A 416 -8.88 15.92 -2.73
N THR A 417 -7.97 16.91 -2.74
CA THR A 417 -8.32 18.32 -2.47
C THR A 417 -8.50 19.13 -3.75
N GLU A 418 -7.66 18.90 -4.76
CA GLU A 418 -7.53 19.72 -5.96
C GLU A 418 -7.32 18.84 -7.22
N PRO A 419 -8.29 18.00 -7.62
CA PRO A 419 -8.13 17.10 -8.78
C PRO A 419 -7.79 17.85 -10.08
N SER A 420 -8.29 19.08 -10.24
CA SER A 420 -7.98 19.98 -11.37
C SER A 420 -6.88 21.02 -11.07
N GLY A 421 -6.14 20.89 -9.95
CA GLY A 421 -5.12 21.84 -9.51
C GLY A 421 -3.84 21.85 -10.37
N PRO A 422 -3.01 22.91 -10.28
CA PRO A 422 -1.88 23.12 -11.18
C PRO A 422 -0.82 22.00 -11.08
N ILE A 423 -0.51 21.53 -9.88
CA ILE A 423 0.47 20.45 -9.64
C ILE A 423 0.05 19.17 -10.36
N LEU A 424 -1.23 18.81 -10.30
CA LEU A 424 -1.72 17.63 -11.02
C LEU A 424 -1.70 17.86 -12.54
N GLN A 425 -2.00 19.06 -13.03
CA GLN A 425 -1.85 19.41 -14.45
C GLN A 425 -0.39 19.33 -14.92
N HIS A 426 0.58 19.74 -14.10
CA HIS A 426 2.00 19.57 -14.37
C HIS A 426 2.39 18.09 -14.42
N LEU A 427 1.87 17.27 -13.51
CA LEU A 427 2.07 15.82 -13.52
C LEU A 427 1.37 15.12 -14.70
N PHE A 428 0.18 15.55 -15.12
CA PHE A 428 -0.53 15.01 -16.28
C PHE A 428 0.24 15.24 -17.58
N ARG A 429 0.72 16.48 -17.79
CA ARG A 429 1.27 16.93 -19.08
C ARG A 429 2.80 16.87 -19.15
N GLY A 430 3.48 16.83 -18.00
CA GLY A 430 4.93 17.04 -17.90
C GLY A 430 5.39 18.34 -18.54
N ASN A 431 4.59 19.41 -18.42
CA ASN A 431 4.85 20.72 -19.03
C ASN A 431 5.71 21.64 -18.15
N VAL A 432 6.19 21.16 -17.00
CA VAL A 432 7.26 21.78 -16.22
C VAL A 432 8.53 20.96 -16.41
N LEU A 433 9.69 21.62 -16.51
CA LEU A 433 11.01 20.98 -16.59
C LEU A 433 11.69 21.11 -15.21
N PRO A 434 11.57 20.12 -14.31
CA PRO A 434 12.07 20.23 -12.94
C PRO A 434 13.60 20.14 -12.86
N ILE A 435 14.25 19.53 -13.88
CA ILE A 435 15.70 19.38 -13.94
C ILE A 435 16.39 20.69 -14.34
N THR A 436 17.04 21.34 -13.38
CA THR A 436 17.80 22.59 -13.60
C THR A 436 19.28 22.35 -13.93
N GLY A 437 19.90 21.28 -13.40
CA GLY A 437 21.32 21.00 -13.61
C GLY A 437 21.69 20.80 -15.09
N ALA A 438 22.72 21.51 -15.56
CA ALA A 438 23.19 21.42 -16.95
C ALA A 438 23.57 19.98 -17.37
N ALA A 439 24.12 19.19 -16.45
CA ALA A 439 24.44 17.77 -16.66
C ALA A 439 23.21 16.92 -17.01
N ASP A 440 22.14 17.06 -16.23
CA ASP A 440 20.92 16.24 -16.38
C ASP A 440 20.08 16.72 -17.58
N GLN A 441 20.10 18.03 -17.89
CA GLN A 441 19.55 18.56 -19.15
C GLN A 441 20.33 18.05 -20.37
N GLY A 442 21.67 17.98 -20.30
CA GLY A 442 22.50 17.38 -21.34
C GLY A 442 22.18 15.90 -21.56
N ALA A 443 22.01 15.14 -20.47
CA ALA A 443 21.58 13.74 -20.54
C ALA A 443 20.19 13.58 -21.19
N LEU A 444 19.24 14.48 -20.92
CA LEU A 444 17.92 14.47 -21.57
C LEU A 444 18.00 14.72 -23.08
N VAL A 445 18.90 15.62 -23.55
CA VAL A 445 19.15 15.82 -24.98
C VAL A 445 19.71 14.54 -25.62
N LEU A 446 20.67 13.87 -24.96
CA LEU A 446 21.25 12.62 -25.46
C LEU A 446 20.22 11.47 -25.50
N GLU A 447 19.35 11.37 -24.50
CA GLU A 447 18.26 10.37 -24.42
C GLU A 447 17.23 10.53 -25.56
N PHE A 448 16.96 11.76 -26.00
CA PHE A 448 16.00 12.05 -27.07
C PHE A 448 16.66 12.44 -28.40
N LEU A 449 17.98 12.24 -28.53
CA LEU A 449 18.76 12.62 -29.71
C LEU A 449 18.14 12.16 -31.05
N PRO A 450 17.67 10.90 -31.23
CA PRO A 450 17.09 10.47 -32.51
C PRO A 450 15.74 11.13 -32.86
N GLN A 451 15.10 11.80 -31.90
CA GLN A 451 13.86 12.57 -32.09
C GLN A 451 14.14 14.07 -32.31
N LEU A 452 15.27 14.57 -31.81
CA LEU A 452 15.74 15.95 -32.01
C LEU A 452 16.46 16.13 -33.34
N LEU A 453 17.20 15.12 -33.82
CA LEU A 453 17.79 15.10 -35.17
C LEU A 453 16.71 15.10 -36.27
N LEU A 454 16.95 15.82 -37.36
CA LEU A 454 16.00 15.98 -38.45
C LEU A 454 16.45 15.29 -39.73
N LYS A 455 15.63 14.34 -40.22
CA LYS A 455 15.79 13.75 -41.54
C LYS A 455 15.61 14.83 -42.62
N GLN A 456 16.51 14.85 -43.60
CA GLN A 456 16.55 15.85 -44.67
C GLN A 456 15.27 15.87 -45.53
N GLN A 457 14.63 14.71 -45.75
CA GLN A 457 13.31 14.61 -46.40
C GLN A 457 12.19 15.27 -45.58
N SER A 458 12.27 15.25 -44.25
CA SER A 458 11.28 15.89 -43.37
C SER A 458 11.49 17.41 -43.30
N LEU A 459 12.73 17.90 -43.44
CA LEU A 459 13.02 19.32 -43.59
C LEU A 459 12.36 19.87 -44.88
N GLN A 460 12.51 19.18 -46.01
CA GLN A 460 11.93 19.57 -47.30
C GLN A 460 10.39 19.66 -47.32
N GLN A 461 9.70 19.15 -46.30
CA GLN A 461 8.24 19.17 -46.17
C GLN A 461 7.70 20.33 -45.31
N LEU A 462 8.56 21.10 -44.66
CA LEU A 462 8.20 22.26 -43.84
C LEU A 462 8.07 23.54 -44.67
N SER A 463 7.41 24.60 -44.14
CA SER A 463 7.42 25.93 -44.78
C SER A 463 8.83 26.55 -44.76
N GLN A 464 9.14 27.52 -45.64
CA GLN A 464 10.48 28.14 -45.70
C GLN A 464 10.95 28.70 -44.35
N GLU A 465 10.06 29.34 -43.59
CA GLU A 465 10.32 29.86 -42.25
C GLU A 465 10.66 28.72 -41.28
N GLN A 466 9.82 27.68 -41.23
CA GLN A 466 10.05 26.49 -40.40
C GLN A 466 11.32 25.73 -40.81
N GLN A 467 11.68 25.71 -42.10
CA GLN A 467 12.95 25.16 -42.59
C GLN A 467 14.15 25.92 -42.04
N GLN A 468 14.10 27.25 -42.00
CA GLN A 468 15.17 28.07 -41.44
C GLN A 468 15.33 27.84 -39.93
N THR A 469 14.25 27.92 -39.14
CA THR A 469 14.31 27.64 -37.69
C THR A 469 14.81 26.21 -37.41
N ALA A 470 14.37 25.24 -38.20
CA ALA A 470 14.77 23.84 -38.08
C ALA A 470 16.24 23.60 -38.44
N ALA A 471 16.76 24.26 -39.48
CA ALA A 471 18.18 24.20 -39.86
C ALA A 471 19.08 24.90 -38.83
N GLN A 472 18.66 26.05 -38.31
CA GLN A 472 19.35 26.76 -37.22
C GLN A 472 19.44 25.89 -35.96
N PHE A 473 18.30 25.31 -35.52
CA PHE A 473 18.30 24.40 -34.37
C PHE A 473 19.18 23.16 -34.61
N GLN A 474 19.19 22.60 -35.82
CA GLN A 474 20.05 21.47 -36.16
C GLN A 474 21.55 21.82 -36.10
N ALA A 475 21.94 23.06 -36.43
CA ALA A 475 23.31 23.54 -36.27
C ALA A 475 23.69 23.74 -34.79
N TRP A 476 22.79 24.33 -33.98
CA TRP A 476 23.01 24.50 -32.53
C TRP A 476 23.06 23.15 -31.80
N LEU A 477 22.26 22.17 -32.25
CA LEU A 477 22.34 20.81 -31.73
C LEU A 477 23.71 20.17 -32.02
N ASN A 478 24.31 20.42 -33.20
CA ASN A 478 25.66 19.94 -33.51
C ASN A 478 26.71 20.54 -32.57
N GLU A 479 26.69 21.87 -32.38
CA GLU A 479 27.55 22.61 -31.43
C GLU A 479 27.48 21.99 -30.02
N LEU A 480 26.29 21.64 -29.54
CA LEU A 480 26.09 20.92 -28.27
C LEU A 480 26.66 19.48 -28.30
N MET A 481 26.45 18.72 -29.38
CA MET A 481 27.02 17.36 -29.50
C MET A 481 28.55 17.38 -29.46
N ASP A 482 29.17 18.36 -30.14
CA ASP A 482 30.63 18.48 -30.24
C ASP A 482 31.23 18.84 -28.86
N VAL A 483 30.59 19.76 -28.12
CA VAL A 483 30.96 20.11 -26.73
C VAL A 483 30.81 18.91 -25.78
N LEU A 484 29.66 18.20 -25.82
CA LEU A 484 29.46 17.01 -24.99
C LEU A 484 30.47 15.90 -25.33
N SER A 485 30.84 15.75 -26.60
CA SER A 485 31.85 14.78 -27.01
C SER A 485 33.24 15.14 -26.52
N ALA A 486 33.63 16.41 -26.58
CA ALA A 486 34.90 16.88 -26.05
C ALA A 486 35.01 16.61 -24.54
N VAL A 487 33.93 16.86 -23.79
CA VAL A 487 33.83 16.55 -22.35
C VAL A 487 34.03 15.05 -22.08
N LEU A 488 33.32 14.16 -22.80
CA LEU A 488 33.46 12.71 -22.61
C LEU A 488 34.88 12.22 -22.93
N VAL A 489 35.47 12.66 -24.05
CA VAL A 489 36.83 12.28 -24.45
C VAL A 489 37.89 12.81 -23.47
N SER A 490 37.68 14.00 -22.88
CA SER A 490 38.55 14.54 -21.82
C SER A 490 38.48 13.78 -20.49
N GLY A 491 37.47 12.93 -20.30
CA GLY A 491 37.28 12.05 -19.14
C GLY A 491 37.62 10.58 -19.42
N ASP A 492 38.58 10.32 -20.31
CA ASP A 492 39.06 8.98 -20.72
C ASP A 492 38.03 8.06 -21.40
N LEU A 493 36.83 8.56 -21.78
CA LEU A 493 35.90 7.78 -22.61
C LEU A 493 36.25 7.89 -24.09
N THR A 494 37.29 7.14 -24.48
CA THR A 494 37.83 7.12 -25.85
C THR A 494 37.00 6.27 -26.82
N GLU A 495 37.27 6.47 -28.12
CA GLU A 495 36.80 5.60 -29.21
C GLU A 495 37.12 4.13 -28.95
N GLU A 496 38.37 3.81 -28.59
CA GLU A 496 38.82 2.42 -28.34
C GLU A 496 38.03 1.74 -27.23
N HIS A 497 37.82 2.44 -26.10
CA HIS A 497 37.03 1.95 -24.97
C HIS A 497 35.58 1.65 -25.41
N SER A 498 34.99 2.56 -26.19
CA SER A 498 33.60 2.45 -26.67
C SER A 498 33.43 1.30 -27.68
N VAL A 499 34.37 1.15 -28.62
CA VAL A 499 34.41 0.07 -29.60
C VAL A 499 34.64 -1.29 -28.92
N ALA A 500 35.45 -1.36 -27.87
CA ALA A 500 35.64 -2.57 -27.07
C ALA A 500 34.34 -3.04 -26.39
N ILE A 501 33.48 -2.12 -25.94
CA ILE A 501 32.16 -2.46 -25.40
C ILE A 501 31.21 -2.94 -26.51
N ILE A 502 31.09 -2.18 -27.61
CA ILE A 502 30.15 -2.46 -28.70
C ILE A 502 30.45 -3.80 -29.41
N SER A 503 31.73 -4.09 -29.65
CA SER A 503 32.16 -5.36 -30.26
C SER A 503 31.83 -6.59 -29.42
N ASN A 504 31.76 -6.43 -28.09
CA ASN A 504 31.40 -7.46 -27.12
C ASN A 504 29.89 -7.52 -26.77
N PHE A 505 29.04 -6.70 -27.40
CA PHE A 505 27.60 -6.72 -27.14
C PHE A 505 26.95 -8.09 -27.44
N PRO A 506 26.09 -8.61 -26.53
CA PRO A 506 25.19 -9.73 -26.81
C PRO A 506 24.36 -9.48 -28.08
N LYS A 507 23.90 -10.56 -28.74
CA LYS A 507 23.14 -10.48 -30.01
C LYS A 507 21.89 -9.62 -29.88
N GLU A 508 21.24 -9.74 -28.72
CA GLU A 508 20.07 -9.00 -28.28
C GLU A 508 20.32 -7.49 -28.31
N ILE A 509 21.35 -7.01 -27.59
CA ILE A 509 21.72 -5.59 -27.52
C ILE A 509 22.25 -5.08 -28.86
N ARG A 510 23.08 -5.89 -29.54
CA ARG A 510 23.73 -5.54 -30.82
C ARG A 510 22.71 -5.19 -31.90
N GLY A 511 21.61 -5.95 -32.00
CA GLY A 511 20.54 -5.68 -32.97
C GLY A 511 19.76 -4.39 -32.70
N HIS A 512 19.61 -3.99 -31.42
CA HIS A 512 19.01 -2.70 -31.06
C HIS A 512 19.99 -1.54 -31.31
N TYR A 513 21.26 -1.70 -30.93
CA TYR A 513 22.31 -0.71 -31.18
C TYR A 513 22.46 -0.41 -32.69
N GLN A 514 22.52 -1.42 -33.54
CA GLN A 514 22.61 -1.24 -34.99
C GLN A 514 21.45 -0.42 -35.56
N LYS A 515 20.21 -0.68 -35.11
CA LYS A 515 19.03 0.10 -35.55
C LYS A 515 19.02 1.53 -35.00
N PHE A 516 19.55 1.75 -33.80
CA PHE A 516 19.71 3.09 -33.21
C PHE A 516 20.77 3.90 -33.97
N PHE A 517 21.94 3.31 -34.19
CA PHE A 517 23.06 3.87 -34.95
C PHE A 517 22.64 4.28 -36.37
N GLN A 518 22.00 3.37 -37.12
CA GLN A 518 21.45 3.63 -38.45
C GLN A 518 20.42 4.77 -38.46
N SER A 519 19.64 4.94 -37.38
CA SER A 519 18.66 6.03 -37.28
C SER A 519 19.33 7.41 -37.05
N ILE A 520 20.52 7.44 -36.44
CA ILE A 520 21.33 8.65 -36.28
C ILE A 520 22.03 8.99 -37.59
N GLU A 521 22.70 8.03 -38.23
CA GLU A 521 23.36 8.23 -39.55
C GLU A 521 22.38 8.71 -40.62
N ALA A 522 21.22 8.06 -40.75
CA ALA A 522 20.18 8.44 -41.72
C ALA A 522 19.56 9.83 -41.45
N SER A 523 19.88 10.44 -40.31
CA SER A 523 19.47 11.81 -39.94
C SER A 523 20.63 12.83 -39.97
N ARG A 524 21.86 12.41 -40.31
CA ARG A 524 23.06 13.27 -40.39
C ARG A 524 23.92 12.95 -41.62
N GLN A 525 23.55 13.48 -42.79
CA GLN A 525 24.43 13.41 -43.95
C GLN A 525 25.66 14.31 -43.75
N GLY A 526 26.87 13.73 -43.83
CA GLY A 526 28.14 14.47 -43.91
C GLY A 526 28.85 14.79 -42.59
N VAL A 527 28.24 14.59 -41.42
CA VAL A 527 28.89 14.84 -40.11
C VAL A 527 28.65 13.66 -39.15
N ALA A 528 29.63 12.76 -39.08
CA ALA A 528 29.64 11.66 -38.11
C ALA A 528 29.66 12.19 -36.66
N LEU A 529 29.12 11.40 -35.72
CA LEU A 529 29.27 11.64 -34.29
C LEU A 529 30.27 10.63 -33.70
N PRO A 530 31.13 11.02 -32.74
CA PRO A 530 32.03 10.09 -32.06
C PRO A 530 31.29 8.94 -31.35
N THR A 531 31.91 7.76 -31.36
CA THR A 531 31.33 6.52 -30.81
C THR A 531 30.97 6.61 -29.33
N PRO A 532 31.77 7.25 -28.43
CA PRO A 532 31.40 7.39 -27.02
C PRO A 532 30.05 8.11 -26.82
N LEU A 533 29.80 9.13 -27.64
CA LEU A 533 28.59 9.95 -27.60
C LEU A 533 27.36 9.17 -28.10
N ILE A 534 27.52 8.40 -29.18
CA ILE A 534 26.45 7.52 -29.69
C ILE A 534 26.16 6.38 -28.69
N LEU A 535 27.19 5.79 -28.08
CA LEU A 535 27.07 4.75 -27.06
C LEU A 535 26.34 5.27 -25.81
N LEU A 536 26.66 6.48 -25.36
CA LEU A 536 25.97 7.12 -24.24
C LEU A 536 24.50 7.43 -24.57
N ALA A 537 24.23 8.03 -25.73
CA ALA A 537 22.87 8.29 -26.19
C ALA A 537 22.06 6.99 -26.31
N PHE A 538 22.68 5.90 -26.79
CA PHE A 538 22.07 4.57 -26.86
C PHE A 538 21.70 4.07 -25.46
N ILE A 539 22.63 4.06 -24.50
CA ILE A 539 22.36 3.52 -23.16
C ILE A 539 21.31 4.37 -22.42
N LEU A 540 21.36 5.71 -22.55
CA LEU A 540 20.33 6.60 -22.00
C LEU A 540 18.94 6.36 -22.62
N SER A 541 18.87 6.07 -23.92
CA SER A 541 17.61 5.72 -24.60
C SER A 541 17.07 4.32 -24.26
N HIS A 542 17.91 3.44 -23.70
CA HIS A 542 17.60 2.03 -23.43
C HIS A 542 18.17 1.60 -22.05
N PRO A 543 17.71 2.19 -20.92
CA PRO A 543 18.29 1.92 -19.60
C PRO A 543 18.26 0.44 -19.18
N SER A 544 17.32 -0.35 -19.70
CA SER A 544 17.29 -1.82 -19.52
C SER A 544 18.55 -2.54 -20.05
N CYS A 545 19.29 -1.94 -20.98
CA CYS A 545 20.61 -2.44 -21.37
C CYS A 545 21.65 -2.29 -20.25
N ALA A 546 21.61 -1.22 -19.45
CA ALA A 546 22.48 -1.07 -18.28
C ALA A 546 22.03 -2.01 -17.13
N GLU A 547 20.73 -2.06 -16.83
CA GLU A 547 20.14 -2.94 -15.80
C GLU A 547 20.50 -4.43 -16.00
N HIS A 548 20.74 -4.86 -17.24
CA HIS A 548 20.95 -6.27 -17.57
C HIS A 548 22.35 -6.60 -18.12
N TYR A 549 23.20 -5.61 -18.45
CA TYR A 549 24.55 -5.85 -18.97
C TYR A 549 25.56 -4.88 -18.34
N SER A 550 26.41 -5.42 -17.45
CA SER A 550 27.28 -4.63 -16.57
C SER A 550 28.29 -3.72 -17.28
N PRO A 551 28.84 -4.00 -18.48
CA PRO A 551 29.65 -3.02 -19.20
C PRO A 551 28.87 -1.75 -19.59
N CYS A 552 27.58 -1.85 -19.92
CA CYS A 552 26.75 -0.67 -20.16
C CYS A 552 26.51 0.12 -18.86
N ALA A 553 26.31 -0.55 -17.72
CA ALA A 553 26.17 0.11 -16.43
C ALA A 553 27.47 0.83 -16.00
N ALA A 554 28.62 0.19 -16.16
CA ALA A 554 29.92 0.78 -15.84
C ALA A 554 30.20 2.03 -16.71
N PHE A 555 30.00 1.92 -18.03
CA PHE A 555 30.14 3.03 -18.95
C PHE A 555 29.18 4.18 -18.64
N LEU A 556 27.90 3.88 -18.36
CA LEU A 556 26.91 4.90 -17.99
C LEU A 556 27.31 5.65 -16.72
N THR A 557 27.74 4.95 -15.67
CA THR A 557 28.19 5.56 -14.42
C THR A 557 29.43 6.43 -14.65
N GLN A 558 30.42 5.96 -15.42
CA GLN A 558 31.60 6.76 -15.76
C GLN A 558 31.22 8.03 -16.54
N ALA A 559 30.39 7.89 -17.59
CA ALA A 559 29.92 9.01 -18.40
C ALA A 559 29.11 10.04 -17.61
N GLN A 560 28.21 9.59 -16.73
CA GLN A 560 27.44 10.48 -15.85
C GLN A 560 28.34 11.20 -14.84
N ASN A 561 29.37 10.54 -14.30
CA ASN A 561 30.34 11.16 -13.40
C ASN A 561 31.18 12.23 -14.12
N ILE A 562 31.60 11.99 -15.37
CA ILE A 562 32.35 12.98 -16.18
C ILE A 562 31.46 14.18 -16.51
N LEU A 563 30.24 13.94 -17.02
CA LEU A 563 29.29 15.01 -17.32
C LEU A 563 28.97 15.84 -16.07
N LYS A 564 28.77 15.21 -14.91
CA LYS A 564 28.55 15.96 -13.66
C LYS A 564 29.82 16.68 -13.19
N GLY A 565 31.00 16.07 -13.30
CA GLY A 565 32.27 16.70 -12.95
C GLY A 565 32.56 18.01 -13.69
N VAL A 566 32.11 18.13 -14.95
CA VAL A 566 32.28 19.35 -15.76
C VAL A 566 31.06 20.29 -15.68
N LEU A 567 29.83 19.77 -15.63
CA LEU A 567 28.59 20.55 -15.80
C LEU A 567 27.84 20.86 -14.49
N ALA A 568 28.19 20.28 -13.35
CA ALA A 568 27.37 20.39 -12.12
C ALA A 568 27.28 21.80 -11.52
N ASN A 569 28.23 22.69 -11.82
CA ASN A 569 28.21 24.06 -11.31
C ASN A 569 27.15 24.95 -12.01
N GLU A 570 26.63 24.53 -13.16
CA GLU A 570 25.75 25.37 -14.00
C GLU A 570 24.25 25.08 -13.84
N LYS A 571 23.49 26.16 -13.68
CA LYS A 571 22.03 26.16 -13.41
C LYS A 571 21.14 25.97 -14.64
N SER A 572 21.74 25.88 -15.84
CA SER A 572 21.10 25.33 -17.04
C SER A 572 22.15 25.00 -18.10
N LEU A 573 21.78 24.11 -19.02
CA LEU A 573 22.58 23.80 -20.20
C LEU A 573 22.74 25.02 -21.11
N SER A 574 21.70 25.87 -21.21
CA SER A 574 21.78 27.14 -21.94
C SER A 574 22.78 28.13 -21.33
N ALA A 575 22.92 28.19 -20.00
CA ALA A 575 23.92 29.02 -19.34
C ALA A 575 25.34 28.52 -19.60
N PHE A 576 25.59 27.21 -19.42
CA PHE A 576 26.89 26.57 -19.69
C PHE A 576 27.39 26.82 -21.12
N LEU A 577 26.49 26.78 -22.11
CA LEU A 577 26.84 27.01 -23.52
C LEU A 577 26.94 28.50 -23.92
N GLY A 578 26.64 29.43 -23.01
CA GLY A 578 26.53 30.87 -23.34
C GLY A 578 25.36 31.20 -24.27
N TRP A 579 24.32 30.37 -24.31
CA TRP A 579 23.15 30.55 -25.19
C TRP A 579 22.14 31.49 -24.54
N HIS A 580 21.73 32.53 -25.27
CA HIS A 580 20.81 33.56 -24.78
C HIS A 580 19.67 33.82 -25.78
N GLY A 581 18.62 34.51 -25.33
CA GLY A 581 17.48 34.89 -26.16
C GLY A 581 16.77 33.69 -26.80
N GLU A 582 16.46 33.81 -28.08
CA GLU A 582 15.73 32.79 -28.86
C GLU A 582 16.42 31.41 -28.86
N LYS A 583 17.76 31.38 -28.94
CA LYS A 583 18.56 30.13 -28.91
C LYS A 583 18.31 29.33 -27.64
N ALA A 584 18.26 30.01 -26.49
CA ALA A 584 17.94 29.41 -25.20
C ALA A 584 16.46 29.03 -25.07
N LYS A 585 15.55 29.87 -25.57
CA LYS A 585 14.10 29.60 -25.56
C LYS A 585 13.77 28.31 -26.32
N ILE A 586 14.29 28.14 -27.53
CA ILE A 586 14.04 26.97 -28.37
C ILE A 586 14.64 25.70 -27.73
N LEU A 587 15.82 25.78 -27.11
CA LEU A 587 16.39 24.65 -26.34
C LEU A 587 15.47 24.24 -25.18
N ASN A 588 15.01 25.22 -24.39
CA ASN A 588 14.13 24.97 -23.24
C ASN A 588 12.79 24.35 -23.67
N GLU A 589 12.19 24.82 -24.77
CA GLU A 589 10.97 24.22 -25.36
C GLU A 589 11.20 22.75 -25.80
N LYS A 590 12.39 22.41 -26.32
CA LYS A 590 12.71 21.01 -26.65
C LYS A 590 12.93 20.16 -25.40
N LEU A 591 13.68 20.66 -24.41
CA LEU A 591 13.90 19.97 -23.14
C LEU A 591 12.56 19.67 -22.43
N GLN A 592 11.67 20.66 -22.36
CA GLN A 592 10.31 20.55 -21.82
C GLN A 592 9.51 19.45 -22.56
N ALA A 593 9.47 19.47 -23.90
CA ALA A 593 8.74 18.45 -24.68
C ALA A 593 9.33 17.03 -24.54
N CYS A 594 10.66 16.91 -24.42
CA CYS A 594 11.34 15.64 -24.11
C CYS A 594 10.99 15.15 -22.70
N TRP A 595 10.92 16.05 -21.71
CA TRP A 595 10.50 15.73 -20.35
C TRP A 595 9.06 15.23 -20.31
N SER A 596 8.12 15.93 -20.97
CA SER A 596 6.72 15.50 -21.09
C SER A 596 6.60 14.06 -21.60
N GLN A 597 7.36 13.72 -22.65
CA GLN A 597 7.34 12.38 -23.23
C GLN A 597 8.05 11.34 -22.33
N LYS A 598 9.11 11.73 -21.61
CA LYS A 598 9.81 10.85 -20.64
C LYS A 598 8.89 10.50 -19.47
N GLN A 599 8.19 11.48 -18.91
CA GLN A 599 7.23 11.31 -17.82
C GLN A 599 6.00 10.49 -18.26
N ALA A 600 5.47 10.72 -19.45
CA ALA A 600 4.42 9.86 -20.02
C ALA A 600 4.91 8.41 -20.25
N SER A 601 6.20 8.22 -20.56
CA SER A 601 6.82 6.90 -20.70
C SER A 601 7.00 6.20 -19.35
N SER A 602 7.31 6.94 -18.28
CA SER A 602 7.44 6.34 -16.95
C SER A 602 6.12 5.93 -16.33
N PHE A 603 5.03 6.69 -16.54
CA PHE A 603 3.68 6.22 -16.24
C PHE A 603 3.36 4.89 -16.95
N ILE A 604 3.82 4.71 -18.20
CA ILE A 604 3.65 3.47 -18.96
C ILE A 604 4.48 2.32 -18.36
N GLU A 605 5.79 2.49 -18.15
CA GLU A 605 6.66 1.42 -17.62
C GLU A 605 6.26 1.01 -16.19
N ILE A 606 5.86 1.97 -15.33
CA ILE A 606 5.30 1.67 -14.01
C ILE A 606 3.97 0.91 -14.12
N ALA A 607 3.02 1.35 -14.95
CA ALA A 607 1.75 0.65 -15.14
C ALA A 607 1.90 -0.76 -15.75
N LEU A 608 2.97 -1.03 -16.49
CA LEU A 608 3.31 -2.38 -16.95
C LEU A 608 3.76 -3.27 -15.79
N SER A 609 4.54 -2.74 -14.83
CA SER A 609 5.05 -3.49 -13.67
C SER A 609 4.02 -3.79 -12.56
N LEU A 610 2.84 -3.16 -12.59
CA LEU A 610 1.83 -3.32 -11.54
C LEU A 610 1.40 -4.78 -11.37
N CYS A 611 1.71 -5.40 -10.24
CA CYS A 611 1.22 -6.73 -9.86
C CYS A 611 -0.32 -6.79 -9.97
N ASN A 612 -0.85 -7.78 -10.68
CA ASN A 612 -2.29 -7.91 -11.04
C ASN A 612 -2.85 -6.84 -12.00
N GLY A 613 -2.05 -5.93 -12.56
CA GLY A 613 -2.52 -4.92 -13.51
C GLY A 613 -3.22 -5.53 -14.73
N PHE A 614 -2.72 -6.63 -15.28
CA PHE A 614 -3.40 -7.37 -16.35
C PHE A 614 -4.77 -7.92 -15.96
N LYS A 615 -4.92 -8.41 -14.71
CA LYS A 615 -6.18 -8.93 -14.17
C LYS A 615 -7.19 -7.79 -14.00
N ALA A 616 -6.75 -6.69 -13.39
CA ALA A 616 -7.56 -5.49 -13.19
C ALA A 616 -7.91 -4.76 -14.49
N SER A 617 -7.27 -5.06 -15.62
CA SER A 617 -7.74 -4.60 -16.94
C SER A 617 -9.16 -5.10 -17.28
N GLY A 618 -9.69 -6.10 -16.55
CA GLY A 618 -11.11 -6.46 -16.56
C GLY A 618 -12.04 -5.34 -16.06
N THR A 619 -11.56 -4.51 -15.13
CA THR A 619 -12.28 -3.37 -14.54
C THR A 619 -11.80 -2.03 -15.13
N ILE A 620 -10.49 -1.78 -15.10
CA ILE A 620 -9.88 -0.51 -15.53
C ILE A 620 -9.66 -0.55 -17.05
N VAL A 621 -10.55 0.11 -17.79
CA VAL A 621 -10.54 0.10 -19.27
C VAL A 621 -9.28 0.74 -19.84
N GLN A 622 -8.77 1.80 -19.21
CA GLN A 622 -7.58 2.54 -19.61
C GLN A 622 -6.35 1.63 -19.68
N LEU A 623 -6.09 0.82 -18.63
CA LEU A 623 -5.03 -0.21 -18.64
C LEU A 623 -5.23 -1.22 -19.78
N ARG A 624 -6.47 -1.69 -20.00
CA ARG A 624 -6.80 -2.60 -21.12
C ARG A 624 -6.45 -1.99 -22.47
N GLN A 625 -6.59 -0.67 -22.65
CA GLN A 625 -6.20 0.01 -23.89
C GLN A 625 -4.69 0.19 -24.00
N ALA A 626 -4.02 0.61 -22.91
CA ALA A 626 -2.57 0.75 -22.86
C ALA A 626 -1.88 -0.57 -23.23
N TYR A 627 -2.19 -1.66 -22.52
CA TYR A 627 -1.61 -2.98 -22.79
C TYR A 627 -1.91 -3.48 -24.20
N LYS A 628 -3.11 -3.24 -24.76
CA LYS A 628 -3.42 -3.59 -26.16
C LYS A 628 -2.58 -2.81 -27.17
N ARG A 629 -2.35 -1.50 -26.95
CA ARG A 629 -1.51 -0.67 -27.83
C ARG A 629 -0.04 -1.08 -27.73
N ILE A 630 0.48 -1.26 -26.52
CA ILE A 630 1.87 -1.67 -26.26
C ILE A 630 2.13 -3.09 -26.80
N ALA A 631 1.20 -4.03 -26.62
CA ALA A 631 1.38 -5.39 -27.14
C ALA A 631 1.33 -5.45 -28.67
N LYS A 632 0.56 -4.57 -29.33
CA LYS A 632 0.59 -4.39 -30.78
C LYS A 632 1.93 -3.79 -31.24
N LEU A 633 2.45 -2.79 -30.53
CA LEU A 633 3.75 -2.18 -30.80
C LEU A 633 4.89 -3.21 -30.72
N LEU A 634 4.88 -4.05 -29.69
CA LEU A 634 5.86 -5.14 -29.50
C LEU A 634 5.79 -6.26 -30.56
N GLN A 635 4.76 -6.33 -31.40
CA GLN A 635 4.76 -7.25 -32.56
C GLN A 635 5.86 -6.89 -33.59
N SER A 636 6.31 -5.63 -33.61
CA SER A 636 7.37 -5.15 -34.49
C SER A 636 8.79 -5.22 -33.87
N THR A 637 8.95 -5.96 -32.76
CA THR A 637 10.25 -6.16 -32.10
C THR A 637 11.27 -6.77 -33.08
N PRO A 638 12.51 -6.25 -33.17
CA PRO A 638 13.55 -6.83 -34.00
C PRO A 638 13.81 -8.30 -33.63
N GLN A 639 13.87 -9.18 -34.63
CA GLN A 639 14.17 -10.59 -34.42
C GLN A 639 15.69 -10.81 -34.27
N THR A 640 16.24 -10.46 -33.10
CA THR A 640 17.69 -10.41 -32.79
C THR A 640 18.33 -11.76 -32.50
N VAL A 641 17.53 -12.77 -32.11
CA VAL A 641 17.97 -14.15 -31.83
C VAL A 641 17.21 -15.15 -32.70
N SER A 642 17.75 -16.36 -32.88
CA SER A 642 17.04 -17.40 -33.64
C SER A 642 15.81 -17.91 -32.89
N LYS A 643 14.85 -18.42 -33.65
CA LYS A 643 13.65 -19.12 -33.16
C LYS A 643 13.96 -20.07 -32.02
N ASP A 644 14.93 -20.97 -32.23
CA ASP A 644 15.22 -22.06 -31.29
C ASP A 644 15.87 -21.54 -30.00
N GLN A 645 16.72 -20.51 -30.10
CA GLN A 645 17.33 -19.88 -28.94
C GLN A 645 16.28 -19.22 -28.04
N LEU A 646 15.32 -18.48 -28.63
CA LEU A 646 14.19 -17.92 -27.88
C LEU A 646 13.27 -19.02 -27.33
N GLN A 647 12.96 -20.06 -28.13
CA GLN A 647 12.09 -21.16 -27.72
C GLN A 647 12.65 -21.92 -26.50
N VAL A 648 13.97 -22.14 -26.43
CA VAL A 648 14.63 -22.73 -25.26
C VAL A 648 14.40 -21.86 -24.02
N SER A 649 14.67 -20.55 -24.09
CA SER A 649 14.45 -19.63 -22.96
C SER A 649 12.99 -19.58 -22.52
N LEU A 650 12.02 -19.53 -23.46
CA LEU A 650 10.60 -19.56 -23.13
C LEU A 650 10.17 -20.89 -22.49
N ASN A 651 10.71 -22.02 -22.96
CA ASN A 651 10.46 -23.34 -22.38
C ASN A 651 11.04 -23.43 -20.95
N THR A 652 12.25 -22.93 -20.72
CA THR A 652 12.89 -22.90 -19.39
C THR A 652 12.08 -22.09 -18.37
N ILE A 653 11.59 -20.90 -18.74
CA ILE A 653 10.74 -20.08 -17.86
C ILE A 653 9.38 -20.77 -17.63
N THR A 654 8.76 -21.31 -18.70
CA THR A 654 7.45 -21.96 -18.62
C THR A 654 7.50 -23.22 -17.75
N ALA A 655 8.57 -24.01 -17.83
CA ALA A 655 8.77 -25.18 -16.97
C ALA A 655 8.89 -24.80 -15.48
N HIS A 656 9.52 -23.66 -15.15
CA HIS A 656 9.55 -23.16 -13.78
C HIS A 656 8.17 -22.62 -13.33
N ILE A 657 7.44 -21.91 -14.19
CA ILE A 657 6.06 -21.48 -13.93
C ILE A 657 5.15 -22.69 -13.63
N GLN A 658 5.34 -23.81 -14.32
CA GLN A 658 4.58 -25.06 -14.11
C GLN A 658 4.89 -25.76 -12.77
N GLN A 659 6.00 -25.45 -12.09
CA GLN A 659 6.33 -26.01 -10.77
C GLN A 659 5.49 -25.41 -9.63
N SER A 660 4.74 -24.32 -9.88
CA SER A 660 3.88 -23.67 -8.88
C SER A 660 2.47 -23.51 -9.42
N HIS A 661 1.49 -24.15 -8.78
CA HIS A 661 0.08 -24.06 -9.15
C HIS A 661 -0.42 -22.61 -9.26
N ASN A 662 0.04 -21.72 -8.37
CA ASN A 662 -0.37 -20.32 -8.37
C ASN A 662 0.19 -19.55 -9.59
N LEU A 663 1.46 -19.79 -9.96
CA LEU A 663 2.05 -19.20 -11.16
C LEU A 663 1.47 -19.81 -12.44
N GLN A 664 1.23 -21.11 -12.46
CA GLN A 664 0.59 -21.81 -13.58
C GLN A 664 -0.83 -21.29 -13.83
N SER A 665 -1.62 -21.10 -12.77
CA SER A 665 -2.97 -20.53 -12.85
C SER A 665 -2.94 -19.08 -13.35
N ALA A 666 -2.11 -18.23 -12.75
CA ALA A 666 -1.92 -16.85 -13.17
C ALA A 666 -1.47 -16.73 -14.63
N TYR A 667 -0.51 -17.55 -15.07
CA TYR A 667 -0.02 -17.56 -16.45
C TYR A 667 -1.09 -18.06 -17.44
N ARG A 668 -1.98 -18.97 -17.03
CA ARG A 668 -3.12 -19.43 -17.85
C ARG A 668 -4.19 -18.36 -17.99
N GLU A 669 -4.58 -17.71 -16.89
CA GLU A 669 -5.51 -16.57 -16.90
C GLU A 669 -4.97 -15.42 -17.77
N PHE A 670 -3.70 -15.09 -17.59
CA PHE A 670 -2.98 -14.09 -18.37
C PHE A 670 -2.91 -14.44 -19.87
N SER A 671 -2.47 -15.66 -20.23
CA SER A 671 -2.23 -16.05 -21.62
C SER A 671 -3.50 -16.16 -22.48
N THR A 672 -4.66 -16.33 -21.83
CA THR A 672 -5.99 -16.36 -22.47
C THR A 672 -6.64 -14.97 -22.56
N SER A 673 -6.00 -13.92 -22.03
CA SER A 673 -6.56 -12.57 -21.95
C SER A 673 -7.00 -11.99 -23.31
N PRO A 674 -8.17 -11.31 -23.37
CA PRO A 674 -8.65 -10.62 -24.57
C PRO A 674 -7.82 -9.38 -24.97
N ILE A 675 -6.71 -9.10 -24.26
CA ILE A 675 -5.64 -8.21 -24.71
C ILE A 675 -4.88 -8.85 -25.87
N PHE A 676 -4.44 -10.09 -25.72
CA PHE A 676 -3.62 -10.81 -26.70
C PHE A 676 -4.42 -11.34 -27.90
N ALA A 677 -5.75 -11.45 -27.76
CA ALA A 677 -6.63 -12.00 -28.81
C ALA A 677 -6.55 -11.29 -30.18
N LYS A 678 -6.17 -10.01 -30.23
CA LYS A 678 -5.98 -9.24 -31.48
C LYS A 678 -4.54 -9.32 -32.04
N LEU A 679 -3.60 -10.01 -31.38
CA LEU A 679 -2.21 -10.16 -31.83
C LEU A 679 -1.97 -11.36 -32.75
N LYS A 680 -3.01 -12.14 -33.07
CA LYS A 680 -2.91 -13.25 -34.03
C LYS A 680 -2.40 -12.74 -35.37
N VAL A 681 -1.26 -13.27 -35.85
CA VAL A 681 -0.80 -12.96 -37.22
C VAL A 681 -1.84 -13.52 -38.19
N LYS A 682 -2.44 -12.66 -39.02
CA LYS A 682 -3.47 -13.10 -39.99
C LYS A 682 -2.91 -14.04 -41.05
N SER A 683 -1.61 -13.93 -41.34
CA SER A 683 -0.80 -14.91 -42.06
C SER A 683 0.64 -14.77 -41.53
N PRO A 684 1.25 -15.81 -40.93
CA PRO A 684 2.62 -15.71 -40.45
C PRO A 684 3.59 -15.53 -41.61
N SER A 685 4.28 -14.38 -41.64
CA SER A 685 5.29 -14.04 -42.64
C SER A 685 6.54 -14.91 -42.52
N THR A 686 6.87 -15.37 -41.32
CA THR A 686 7.95 -16.32 -41.06
C THR A 686 7.53 -17.40 -40.04
N PRO A 687 8.15 -18.58 -40.05
CA PRO A 687 7.94 -19.60 -39.01
C PRO A 687 8.52 -19.23 -37.63
N GLN A 688 9.10 -18.04 -37.48
CA GLN A 688 9.67 -17.48 -36.24
C GLN A 688 8.70 -16.50 -35.55
N ASP A 689 7.78 -15.87 -36.29
CA ASP A 689 6.80 -14.90 -35.78
C ASP A 689 5.96 -15.43 -34.59
N PRO A 690 5.48 -16.70 -34.57
CA PRO A 690 4.69 -17.21 -33.43
C PRO A 690 5.49 -17.29 -32.12
N VAL A 691 6.77 -17.65 -32.19
CA VAL A 691 7.63 -17.76 -30.99
C VAL A 691 7.92 -16.38 -30.40
N TYR A 692 8.10 -15.38 -31.27
CA TYR A 692 8.24 -13.99 -30.83
C TYR A 692 6.96 -13.43 -30.21
N LEU A 693 5.76 -13.87 -30.63
CA LEU A 693 4.50 -13.47 -29.98
C LEU A 693 4.32 -14.10 -28.59
N GLU A 694 4.71 -15.35 -28.38
CA GLU A 694 4.76 -15.94 -27.04
C GLU A 694 5.82 -15.25 -26.17
N GLY A 695 6.93 -14.82 -26.75
CA GLY A 695 7.93 -13.99 -26.07
C GLY A 695 7.39 -12.63 -25.61
N VAL A 696 6.53 -11.97 -26.41
CA VAL A 696 5.82 -10.74 -25.97
C VAL A 696 4.96 -11.03 -24.74
N LYS A 697 4.18 -12.12 -24.73
CA LYS A 697 3.38 -12.50 -23.54
C LYS A 697 4.28 -12.72 -22.32
N MET A 698 5.36 -13.49 -22.48
CA MET A 698 6.29 -13.79 -21.40
C MET A 698 6.93 -12.52 -20.84
N PHE A 699 7.33 -11.57 -21.69
CA PHE A 699 7.86 -10.27 -21.27
C PHE A 699 6.88 -9.49 -20.37
N PHE A 700 5.63 -9.31 -20.81
CA PHE A 700 4.59 -8.66 -19.98
C PHE A 700 4.33 -9.42 -18.66
N PHE A 701 4.44 -10.75 -18.66
CA PHE A 701 4.27 -11.55 -17.44
C PHE A 701 5.44 -11.37 -16.46
N LEU A 702 6.69 -11.37 -16.96
CA LEU A 702 7.88 -11.14 -16.13
C LEU A 702 7.86 -9.76 -15.45
N LEU A 703 7.33 -8.72 -16.12
CA LEU A 703 7.16 -7.39 -15.52
C LEU A 703 6.21 -7.38 -14.30
N GLN A 704 5.15 -8.20 -14.31
CA GLN A 704 4.17 -8.26 -13.20
C GLN A 704 4.47 -9.35 -12.16
N TYR A 705 5.53 -10.13 -12.36
CA TYR A 705 6.02 -11.13 -11.39
C TYR A 705 7.55 -11.01 -11.18
N PRO A 706 8.05 -9.93 -10.53
CA PRO A 706 9.49 -9.67 -10.38
C PRO A 706 10.29 -10.76 -9.67
N SER A 707 9.63 -11.63 -8.88
CA SER A 707 10.24 -12.82 -8.28
C SER A 707 10.80 -13.81 -9.31
N LEU A 708 10.29 -13.79 -10.55
CA LEU A 708 10.85 -14.57 -11.67
C LEU A 708 12.14 -13.95 -12.23
N LEU A 709 12.28 -12.62 -12.19
CA LEU A 709 13.51 -11.92 -12.59
C LEU A 709 14.65 -12.19 -11.58
N GLN A 710 14.31 -12.31 -10.30
CA GLN A 710 15.27 -12.60 -9.22
C GLN A 710 15.66 -14.08 -9.09
N ASN A 711 14.99 -15.00 -9.81
CA ASN A 711 15.19 -16.43 -9.67
C ASN A 711 16.45 -16.92 -10.39
N ARG A 712 17.45 -17.36 -9.61
CA ARG A 712 18.77 -17.83 -10.10
C ARG A 712 18.70 -18.96 -11.13
N THR A 713 17.69 -19.84 -11.08
CA THR A 713 17.56 -21.01 -11.97
C THR A 713 17.14 -20.60 -13.38
N ILE A 714 16.33 -19.55 -13.52
CA ILE A 714 15.84 -19.05 -14.81
C ILE A 714 16.45 -17.70 -15.24
N ALA A 715 17.32 -17.10 -14.42
CA ALA A 715 17.89 -15.76 -14.60
C ALA A 715 18.45 -15.49 -16.01
N ASN A 716 19.14 -16.45 -16.63
CA ASN A 716 19.67 -16.27 -17.99
C ASN A 716 18.56 -16.22 -19.06
N ALA A 717 17.52 -17.03 -18.91
CA ALA A 717 16.38 -17.06 -19.82
C ALA A 717 15.49 -15.82 -19.66
N THR A 718 15.21 -15.39 -18.42
CA THR A 718 14.44 -14.17 -18.17
C THR A 718 15.20 -12.94 -18.64
N LYS A 719 16.50 -12.83 -18.34
CA LYS A 719 17.40 -11.78 -18.88
C LYS A 719 17.39 -11.72 -20.40
N GLN A 720 17.41 -12.87 -21.10
CA GLN A 720 17.32 -12.86 -22.56
C GLN A 720 15.99 -12.30 -23.06
N VAL A 721 14.86 -12.73 -22.49
CA VAL A 721 13.54 -12.18 -22.85
C VAL A 721 13.50 -10.67 -22.61
N MET A 722 13.97 -10.20 -21.46
CA MET A 722 14.03 -8.77 -21.15
C MET A 722 14.89 -7.99 -22.17
N LEU A 723 16.10 -8.47 -22.48
CA LEU A 723 16.99 -7.82 -23.46
C LEU A 723 16.46 -7.82 -24.92
N ILE A 724 15.51 -8.69 -25.26
CA ILE A 724 14.85 -8.68 -26.58
C ILE A 724 13.76 -7.60 -26.64
N TYR A 725 12.88 -7.53 -25.64
CA TYR A 725 11.66 -6.71 -25.71
C TYR A 725 11.77 -5.35 -24.98
N HIS A 726 12.47 -5.26 -23.85
CA HIS A 726 12.51 -4.03 -23.04
C HIS A 726 13.26 -2.88 -23.71
N PRO A 727 14.44 -3.08 -24.34
CA PRO A 727 15.09 -2.02 -25.10
C PRO A 727 14.24 -1.54 -26.28
N PHE A 728 13.55 -2.44 -26.99
CA PHE A 728 12.68 -2.05 -28.10
C PHE A 728 11.46 -1.24 -27.63
N LEU A 729 10.87 -1.57 -26.49
CA LEU A 729 9.85 -0.75 -25.85
C LEU A 729 10.39 0.66 -25.53
N GLN A 730 11.53 0.72 -24.84
CA GLN A 730 12.17 1.98 -24.42
C GLN A 730 12.56 2.86 -25.61
N GLN A 731 13.03 2.27 -26.71
CA GLN A 731 13.26 2.95 -27.99
C GLN A 731 11.96 3.48 -28.59
N ALA A 732 10.92 2.66 -28.64
CA ALA A 732 9.65 3.04 -29.26
C ALA A 732 8.89 4.12 -28.47
N LEU A 733 9.07 4.17 -27.14
CA LEU A 733 8.63 5.26 -26.26
C LEU A 733 9.41 6.58 -26.46
N ARG A 734 10.57 6.54 -27.14
CA ARG A 734 11.41 7.72 -27.46
C ARG A 734 11.36 8.10 -28.94
N LYS A 735 10.40 7.57 -29.72
CA LYS A 735 10.20 7.93 -31.14
C LYS A 735 9.21 9.08 -31.33
N LYS A 736 9.62 10.08 -32.10
CA LYS A 736 8.81 11.23 -32.55
C LYS A 736 7.47 10.83 -33.15
N GLU A 737 7.47 9.76 -33.95
CA GLU A 737 6.29 9.16 -34.60
C GLU A 737 5.22 8.69 -33.59
N ASN A 738 5.63 8.32 -32.38
CA ASN A 738 4.75 7.82 -31.33
C ASN A 738 4.39 8.88 -30.28
N ALA A 739 5.07 10.04 -30.22
CA ALA A 739 5.02 11.00 -29.11
C ALA A 739 3.59 11.35 -28.65
N SER A 740 2.71 11.77 -29.58
CA SER A 740 1.30 12.07 -29.29
C SER A 740 0.51 10.86 -28.75
N ASN A 741 0.79 9.65 -29.24
CA ASN A 741 0.18 8.44 -28.71
C ASN A 741 0.71 8.09 -27.30
N ILE A 742 1.97 8.43 -26.99
CA ILE A 742 2.61 8.13 -25.70
C ILE A 742 2.08 9.07 -24.62
N LEU A 743 2.11 10.39 -24.86
CA LEU A 743 1.50 11.41 -23.99
C LEU A 743 0.05 11.00 -23.67
N SER A 744 -0.74 10.76 -24.72
CA SER A 744 -2.15 10.37 -24.58
C SER A 744 -2.38 8.98 -23.97
N ILE A 745 -1.36 8.14 -23.79
CA ILE A 745 -1.46 6.90 -23.00
C ILE A 745 -1.03 7.16 -21.55
N GLY A 746 0.06 7.90 -21.32
CA GLY A 746 0.53 8.30 -19.98
C GLY A 746 -0.51 9.11 -19.22
N GLU A 747 -1.04 10.17 -19.84
CA GLU A 747 -2.19 10.96 -19.37
C GLU A 747 -3.38 10.06 -18.98
N SER A 748 -3.71 9.10 -19.85
CA SER A 748 -4.83 8.17 -19.65
C SER A 748 -4.57 7.11 -18.56
N ILE A 749 -3.32 6.86 -18.20
CA ILE A 749 -2.92 5.95 -17.11
C ILE A 749 -2.92 6.71 -15.79
N PHE A 750 -2.22 7.85 -15.73
CA PHE A 750 -2.14 8.69 -14.54
C PHE A 750 -3.55 9.21 -14.17
N GLY A 751 -4.36 9.62 -15.16
CA GLY A 751 -5.76 9.99 -14.97
C GLY A 751 -6.63 8.88 -14.41
N ALA A 752 -6.49 7.65 -14.93
CA ALA A 752 -7.19 6.51 -14.33
C ALA A 752 -6.81 6.27 -12.87
N PHE A 753 -5.58 6.61 -12.45
CA PHE A 753 -5.13 6.53 -11.06
C PHE A 753 -5.31 7.82 -10.24
N CYS A 754 -5.98 8.84 -10.79
CA CYS A 754 -6.38 10.06 -10.07
C CYS A 754 -7.84 10.04 -9.58
N TRP A 755 -8.58 8.93 -9.75
CA TRP A 755 -9.90 8.81 -9.12
C TRP A 755 -9.76 8.68 -7.61
N THR A 756 -10.35 9.58 -6.83
CA THR A 756 -10.55 9.26 -5.42
C THR A 756 -11.59 8.14 -5.34
N ALA A 757 -11.25 7.01 -4.76
CA ALA A 757 -12.19 5.92 -4.50
C ALA A 757 -12.65 5.94 -3.03
N PRO A 758 -13.91 5.55 -2.74
CA PRO A 758 -14.47 5.55 -1.39
C PRO A 758 -13.80 4.50 -0.49
N GLU A 759 -13.67 4.82 0.81
CA GLU A 759 -13.27 3.86 1.84
C GLU A 759 -14.48 3.07 2.34
N PHE A 760 -14.55 1.80 1.95
CA PHE A 760 -15.67 0.94 2.30
C PHE A 760 -15.52 0.28 3.67
N ARG A 761 -16.47 0.59 4.56
CA ARG A 761 -16.64 -0.02 5.87
C ARG A 761 -17.69 -1.14 5.78
N ASN A 762 -17.69 -2.04 6.76
CA ASN A 762 -18.54 -3.25 6.75
C ASN A 762 -20.06 -2.98 6.71
N ASN A 763 -20.51 -1.76 7.05
CA ASN A 763 -21.90 -1.37 7.07
C ASN A 763 -22.17 -0.35 5.95
N VAL A 764 -23.18 -0.62 5.12
CA VAL A 764 -23.70 0.32 4.12
C VAL A 764 -24.90 1.04 4.71
N THR A 765 -24.80 2.36 4.88
CA THR A 765 -25.90 3.23 5.33
C THR A 765 -26.27 4.24 4.23
N PRO A 766 -27.40 4.96 4.32
CA PRO A 766 -27.70 6.07 3.43
C PRO A 766 -26.54 7.08 3.36
N GLN A 767 -25.90 7.39 4.50
CA GLN A 767 -24.74 8.29 4.55
C GLN A 767 -23.49 7.68 3.89
N THR A 768 -23.28 6.37 3.95
CA THR A 768 -22.20 5.69 3.19
C THR A 768 -22.41 5.81 1.69
N ILE A 769 -23.66 5.70 1.22
CA ILE A 769 -24.01 5.84 -0.19
C ILE A 769 -23.96 7.32 -0.62
N GLU A 770 -24.47 8.25 0.18
CA GLU A 770 -24.41 9.70 -0.06
C GLU A 770 -22.95 10.17 -0.16
N SER A 771 -22.10 9.85 0.82
CA SER A 771 -20.67 10.21 0.77
C SER A 771 -19.94 9.54 -0.40
N THR A 772 -20.29 8.30 -0.76
CA THR A 772 -19.76 7.64 -1.96
C THR A 772 -20.19 8.36 -3.24
N LEU A 773 -21.47 8.71 -3.37
CA LEU A 773 -22.00 9.36 -4.57
C LEU A 773 -21.53 10.81 -4.70
N SER A 774 -21.43 11.60 -3.62
CA SER A 774 -20.86 12.95 -3.67
C SER A 774 -19.38 12.94 -4.06
N LEU A 775 -18.62 11.95 -3.57
CA LEU A 775 -17.21 11.75 -3.92
C LEU A 775 -17.03 11.32 -5.38
N LEU A 776 -17.91 10.44 -5.89
CA LEU A 776 -17.96 10.06 -7.31
C LEU A 776 -18.64 11.12 -8.22
N ALA A 777 -19.39 12.06 -7.66
CA ALA A 777 -19.98 13.17 -8.40
C ALA A 777 -18.95 14.28 -8.64
N ARG A 778 -17.98 14.46 -7.73
CA ARG A 778 -16.86 15.38 -7.92
C ARG A 778 -15.97 14.97 -9.11
N ASP A 779 -15.74 13.66 -9.26
CA ASP A 779 -15.05 13.07 -10.41
C ASP A 779 -16.02 12.15 -11.19
N PRO A 780 -16.79 12.68 -12.15
CA PRO A 780 -17.77 11.89 -12.89
C PRO A 780 -17.12 10.84 -13.81
N ALA A 781 -15.79 10.84 -14.00
CA ALA A 781 -15.08 9.78 -14.71
C ALA A 781 -14.81 8.56 -13.79
N ALA A 782 -14.67 8.76 -12.48
CA ALA A 782 -14.60 7.67 -11.49
C ALA A 782 -15.86 6.79 -11.49
N LEU A 783 -17.03 7.34 -11.84
CA LEU A 783 -18.27 6.58 -12.08
C LEU A 783 -18.11 5.46 -13.12
N SER A 784 -17.08 5.49 -13.98
CA SER A 784 -16.79 4.42 -14.94
C SER A 784 -16.33 3.10 -14.30
N LEU A 785 -15.83 3.11 -13.06
CA LEU A 785 -15.64 1.90 -12.25
C LEU A 785 -16.95 1.19 -11.91
N CYS A 786 -18.07 1.93 -11.88
CA CYS A 786 -19.32 1.55 -11.24
C CYS A 786 -20.52 1.69 -12.19
N PRO A 787 -20.54 0.99 -13.36
CA PRO A 787 -21.48 1.30 -14.45
C PRO A 787 -22.97 1.22 -14.07
N GLY A 788 -23.35 0.37 -13.10
CA GLY A 788 -24.70 0.37 -12.53
C GLY A 788 -25.00 1.65 -11.75
N MET A 789 -24.19 1.96 -10.74
CA MET A 789 -24.32 3.18 -9.92
C MET A 789 -24.25 4.45 -10.76
N ARG A 790 -23.43 4.46 -11.82
CA ARG A 790 -23.39 5.55 -12.82
C ARG A 790 -24.75 5.75 -13.48
N THR A 791 -25.34 4.67 -14.00
CA THR A 791 -26.59 4.74 -14.77
C THR A 791 -27.71 5.38 -13.94
N ASP A 792 -27.84 4.94 -12.68
CA ASP A 792 -28.90 5.42 -11.81
C ASP A 792 -28.59 6.82 -11.24
N PHE A 793 -27.32 7.14 -10.95
CA PHE A 793 -26.91 8.51 -10.57
C PHE A 793 -27.22 9.53 -11.69
N LEU A 794 -26.94 9.18 -12.95
CA LEU A 794 -27.27 10.02 -14.10
C LEU A 794 -28.79 10.24 -14.25
N GLN A 795 -29.62 9.24 -13.93
CA GLN A 795 -31.09 9.38 -13.91
C GLN A 795 -31.56 10.27 -12.76
N VAL A 796 -31.00 10.11 -11.55
CA VAL A 796 -31.36 10.93 -10.39
C VAL A 796 -31.05 12.41 -10.64
N MET A 797 -29.88 12.73 -11.19
CA MET A 797 -29.42 14.11 -11.40
C MET A 797 -30.15 14.89 -12.50
N ASN A 798 -30.78 14.22 -13.46
CA ASN A 798 -31.35 14.85 -14.66
C ASN A 798 -32.65 15.61 -14.33
N LEU A 799 -32.64 16.94 -14.41
CA LEU A 799 -33.83 17.76 -14.18
C LEU A 799 -34.82 17.67 -15.36
N GLU A 800 -36.07 18.03 -15.07
CA GLU A 800 -37.12 18.19 -16.09
C GLU A 800 -37.09 19.59 -16.75
N ASP A 801 -36.33 20.53 -16.19
CA ASP A 801 -36.03 21.86 -16.74
C ASP A 801 -34.54 21.96 -17.12
N PRO A 802 -34.15 21.52 -18.33
CA PRO A 802 -32.79 21.69 -18.81
C PRO A 802 -32.45 23.16 -19.12
N VAL A 803 -33.46 24.01 -19.39
CA VAL A 803 -33.24 25.41 -19.83
C VAL A 803 -32.62 26.23 -18.71
N ARG A 804 -33.10 26.06 -17.47
CA ARG A 804 -32.52 26.65 -16.26
C ARG A 804 -31.05 26.23 -16.06
N THR A 805 -30.73 24.96 -16.27
CA THR A 805 -29.37 24.44 -16.12
C THR A 805 -28.44 24.96 -17.22
N THR A 806 -28.84 24.92 -18.50
CA THR A 806 -28.04 25.48 -19.61
C THR A 806 -27.75 26.96 -19.40
N ALA A 807 -28.72 27.74 -18.88
CA ALA A 807 -28.50 29.15 -18.55
C ALA A 807 -27.45 29.33 -17.43
N LEU A 808 -27.58 28.63 -16.31
CA LEU A 808 -26.61 28.67 -15.20
C LEU A 808 -25.21 28.24 -15.63
N LEU A 809 -25.11 27.21 -16.47
CA LEU A 809 -23.84 26.67 -16.95
C LEU A 809 -23.15 27.66 -17.91
N ASN A 810 -23.91 28.38 -18.74
CA ASN A 810 -23.38 29.49 -19.55
C ASN A 810 -22.96 30.70 -18.70
N ASP A 811 -23.73 31.07 -17.67
CA ASP A 811 -23.32 32.12 -16.72
C ASP A 811 -22.00 31.75 -16.01
N VAL A 812 -21.82 30.47 -15.63
CA VAL A 812 -20.57 29.94 -15.06
C VAL A 812 -19.42 30.02 -16.06
N ARG A 813 -19.61 29.61 -17.33
CA ARG A 813 -18.59 29.71 -18.39
C ARG A 813 -18.10 31.14 -18.59
N LEU A 814 -19.01 32.13 -18.52
CA LEU A 814 -18.68 33.55 -18.67
C LEU A 814 -18.00 34.14 -17.43
N THR A 815 -18.39 33.71 -16.23
CA THR A 815 -17.89 34.25 -14.95
C THR A 815 -16.55 33.62 -14.52
N TYR A 816 -16.35 32.33 -14.80
CA TYR A 816 -15.21 31.54 -14.32
C TYR A 816 -14.52 30.72 -15.44
N PRO A 817 -14.16 31.33 -16.60
CA PRO A 817 -13.71 30.60 -17.79
C PRO A 817 -12.51 29.70 -17.54
N GLN A 818 -11.46 30.19 -16.87
CA GLN A 818 -10.24 29.41 -16.61
C GLN A 818 -10.48 28.18 -15.71
N MET A 819 -11.34 28.31 -14.70
CA MET A 819 -11.70 27.17 -13.83
C MET A 819 -12.52 26.15 -14.62
N TRP A 820 -13.49 26.62 -15.42
CA TRP A 820 -14.31 25.77 -16.26
C TRP A 820 -13.50 25.01 -17.32
N GLU A 821 -12.60 25.69 -18.04
CA GLU A 821 -11.71 25.08 -19.03
C GLU A 821 -10.79 24.03 -18.39
N THR A 822 -10.22 24.33 -17.22
CA THR A 822 -9.34 23.39 -16.51
C THR A 822 -10.11 22.17 -15.99
N PHE A 823 -11.31 22.37 -15.44
CA PHE A 823 -12.22 21.28 -15.01
C PHE A 823 -12.66 20.40 -16.17
N ILE A 824 -13.07 20.99 -17.31
CA ILE A 824 -13.47 20.24 -18.50
C ILE A 824 -12.27 19.49 -19.08
N GLN A 825 -11.09 20.11 -19.19
CA GLN A 825 -9.90 19.45 -19.70
C GLN A 825 -9.45 18.29 -18.79
N HIS A 826 -9.53 18.45 -17.46
CA HIS A 826 -9.28 17.36 -16.51
C HIS A 826 -10.30 16.22 -16.68
N THR A 827 -11.60 16.55 -16.66
CA THR A 827 -12.72 15.61 -16.88
C THR A 827 -12.55 14.85 -18.20
N ASP A 828 -12.11 15.52 -19.26
CA ASP A 828 -11.91 14.93 -20.58
C ASP A 828 -10.63 14.12 -20.73
N VAL A 829 -9.55 14.43 -19.98
CA VAL A 829 -8.33 13.60 -19.92
C VAL A 829 -8.59 12.32 -19.11
N VAL A 830 -9.14 12.46 -17.90
CA VAL A 830 -9.43 11.34 -16.99
C VAL A 830 -10.51 10.43 -17.59
N GLY A 831 -11.56 11.04 -18.16
CA GLY A 831 -12.66 10.34 -18.82
C GLY A 831 -12.39 9.88 -20.26
N HIS A 832 -11.28 10.31 -20.89
CA HIS A 832 -11.01 10.18 -22.34
C HIS A 832 -11.28 8.79 -22.93
N ARG A 833 -11.07 7.73 -22.14
CA ARG A 833 -11.21 6.31 -22.54
C ARG A 833 -12.06 5.48 -21.59
N ALA A 834 -12.87 6.14 -20.77
CA ALA A 834 -13.99 5.56 -20.03
C ALA A 834 -15.23 5.34 -20.94
N THR A 835 -15.29 6.02 -22.08
CA THR A 835 -16.24 5.77 -23.16
C THR A 835 -15.89 4.49 -23.95
N PRO A 836 -16.88 3.83 -24.58
CA PRO A 836 -16.61 2.74 -25.52
C PRO A 836 -15.69 3.17 -26.67
N GLN A 837 -14.88 2.22 -27.17
CA GLN A 837 -14.12 2.42 -28.40
C GLN A 837 -15.09 2.82 -29.53
N ASN A 838 -14.89 4.02 -30.10
CA ASN A 838 -15.67 4.71 -31.17
C ASN A 838 -16.38 6.00 -30.74
N ALA A 839 -16.30 6.45 -29.48
CA ALA A 839 -16.76 7.80 -29.13
C ALA A 839 -15.93 8.87 -29.88
N THR A 840 -16.59 9.62 -30.79
CA THR A 840 -16.02 10.76 -31.53
C THR A 840 -16.09 12.07 -30.74
N LYS A 841 -16.66 12.05 -29.53
CA LYS A 841 -16.83 13.19 -28.63
C LYS A 841 -16.00 13.01 -27.35
N PRO A 842 -15.49 14.10 -26.75
CA PRO A 842 -14.94 14.12 -25.40
C PRO A 842 -15.93 13.56 -24.35
N PHE A 843 -15.41 13.13 -23.20
CA PHE A 843 -16.21 12.52 -22.12
C PHE A 843 -17.20 13.49 -21.49
N SER A 844 -16.82 14.76 -21.32
CA SER A 844 -17.67 15.86 -20.86
C SER A 844 -18.95 15.94 -21.70
N GLN A 845 -18.84 15.84 -23.02
CA GLN A 845 -19.95 15.83 -23.98
C GLN A 845 -20.79 14.53 -23.97
N THR A 846 -20.51 13.59 -23.05
CA THR A 846 -21.32 12.38 -22.80
C THR A 846 -22.02 12.42 -21.43
N LEU A 847 -21.89 13.52 -20.68
CA LEU A 847 -22.58 13.76 -19.41
C LEU A 847 -23.73 14.76 -19.61
N PRO A 848 -24.85 14.63 -18.86
CA PRO A 848 -25.87 15.67 -18.78
C PRO A 848 -25.30 16.98 -18.24
N GLU A 849 -25.86 18.12 -18.67
CA GLU A 849 -25.43 19.44 -18.19
C GLU A 849 -25.62 19.61 -16.67
N ASP A 850 -26.65 19.00 -16.08
CA ASP A 850 -26.86 18.99 -14.62
C ASP A 850 -25.69 18.34 -13.88
N VAL A 851 -25.19 17.22 -14.43
CA VAL A 851 -24.08 16.46 -13.87
C VAL A 851 -22.79 17.25 -14.01
N LEU A 852 -22.53 17.86 -15.17
CA LEU A 852 -21.37 18.73 -15.36
C LEU A 852 -21.37 19.92 -14.39
N LEU A 853 -22.50 20.62 -14.23
CA LEU A 853 -22.61 21.77 -13.34
C LEU A 853 -22.48 21.35 -11.86
N TYR A 854 -23.10 20.24 -11.46
CA TYR A 854 -22.98 19.70 -10.10
C TYR A 854 -21.55 19.22 -9.80
N SER A 855 -20.89 18.49 -10.72
CA SER A 855 -19.49 18.10 -10.62
C SER A 855 -18.55 19.29 -10.50
N PHE A 856 -18.77 20.34 -11.30
CA PHE A 856 -17.99 21.57 -11.25
C PHE A 856 -18.09 22.28 -9.90
N LEU A 857 -19.31 22.47 -9.37
CA LEU A 857 -19.53 23.12 -8.07
C LEU A 857 -19.00 22.28 -6.89
N ASN A 858 -19.06 20.94 -6.96
CA ASN A 858 -18.40 20.06 -5.99
C ASN A 858 -16.86 20.05 -6.14
N THR A 859 -16.33 20.42 -7.31
CA THR A 859 -14.88 20.56 -7.53
C THR A 859 -14.35 21.89 -7.02
N HIS A 860 -15.11 22.97 -7.20
CA HIS A 860 -14.77 24.37 -6.87
C HIS A 860 -15.78 24.98 -5.86
N PRO A 861 -15.93 24.45 -4.64
CA PRO A 861 -16.91 24.93 -3.66
C PRO A 861 -16.75 26.42 -3.30
N GLN A 862 -15.53 26.97 -3.39
CA GLN A 862 -15.25 28.39 -3.14
C GLN A 862 -16.02 29.37 -4.04
N ILE A 863 -16.58 28.89 -5.17
CA ILE A 863 -17.47 29.69 -6.02
C ILE A 863 -18.78 30.05 -5.30
N LEU A 864 -19.19 29.24 -4.31
CA LEU A 864 -20.38 29.47 -3.47
C LEU A 864 -20.15 30.51 -2.37
N ASP A 865 -18.89 30.81 -2.03
CA ASP A 865 -18.50 31.83 -1.05
C ASP A 865 -18.28 33.23 -1.67
N ASN A 866 -18.16 33.31 -3.00
CA ASN A 866 -17.94 34.57 -3.72
C ASN A 866 -19.19 35.46 -3.73
N ASN A 867 -19.04 36.75 -3.43
CA ASN A 867 -20.14 37.74 -3.54
C ASN A 867 -20.42 38.15 -5.00
N THR A 868 -21.10 37.30 -5.78
CA THR A 868 -21.54 37.59 -7.16
C THR A 868 -23.06 37.46 -7.33
N PRO A 869 -23.69 38.13 -8.32
CA PRO A 869 -25.12 37.94 -8.64
C PRO A 869 -25.49 36.51 -9.07
N LEU A 870 -24.51 35.71 -9.49
CA LEU A 870 -24.69 34.31 -9.88
C LEU A 870 -24.73 33.38 -8.65
N THR A 871 -24.01 33.73 -7.57
CA THR A 871 -23.80 32.86 -6.40
C THR A 871 -25.08 32.38 -5.72
N PRO A 872 -26.10 33.22 -5.45
CA PRO A 872 -27.35 32.75 -4.84
C PRO A 872 -28.09 31.73 -5.71
N ARG A 873 -28.00 31.86 -7.05
CA ARG A 873 -28.63 30.93 -7.99
C ARG A 873 -27.89 29.58 -8.01
N LEU A 874 -26.56 29.59 -7.90
CA LEU A 874 -25.74 28.38 -7.78
C LEU A 874 -25.96 27.68 -6.42
N HIS A 875 -26.03 28.43 -5.32
CA HIS A 875 -26.31 27.88 -3.99
C HIS A 875 -27.70 27.24 -3.93
N ALA A 876 -28.72 27.86 -4.54
CA ALA A 876 -30.04 27.24 -4.66
C ALA A 876 -29.98 25.94 -5.48
N TYR A 877 -29.34 25.97 -6.66
CA TYR A 877 -29.19 24.82 -7.54
C TYR A 877 -28.49 23.62 -6.88
N ILE A 878 -27.33 23.83 -6.23
CA ILE A 878 -26.60 22.72 -5.60
C ILE A 878 -27.36 22.15 -4.39
N SER A 879 -28.08 22.99 -3.64
CA SER A 879 -28.90 22.54 -2.50
C SER A 879 -30.05 21.65 -2.98
N GLU A 880 -30.76 22.08 -4.02
CA GLU A 880 -31.86 21.35 -4.65
C GLU A 880 -31.43 19.99 -5.19
N GLN A 881 -30.30 19.93 -5.92
CA GLN A 881 -29.72 18.68 -6.42
C GLN A 881 -29.26 17.76 -5.29
N THR A 882 -28.59 18.29 -4.25
CA THR A 882 -28.11 17.51 -3.11
C THR A 882 -29.29 16.85 -2.36
N GLU A 883 -30.36 17.59 -2.13
CA GLU A 883 -31.53 17.09 -1.39
C GLU A 883 -32.35 16.08 -2.21
N ARG A 884 -32.45 16.28 -3.53
CA ARG A 884 -32.99 15.32 -4.50
C ARG A 884 -32.22 14.00 -4.49
N VAL A 885 -30.88 14.05 -4.49
CA VAL A 885 -30.01 12.88 -4.38
C VAL A 885 -30.25 12.14 -3.06
N LYS A 886 -30.22 12.83 -1.91
CA LYS A 886 -30.49 12.22 -0.59
C LYS A 886 -31.86 11.54 -0.53
N THR A 887 -32.91 12.22 -0.97
CA THR A 887 -34.28 11.69 -0.96
C THR A 887 -34.37 10.42 -1.80
N HIS A 888 -33.74 10.40 -2.98
CA HIS A 888 -33.72 9.20 -3.81
C HIS A 888 -32.87 8.05 -3.22
N ILE A 889 -31.79 8.35 -2.48
CA ILE A 889 -30.99 7.35 -1.76
C ILE A 889 -31.82 6.71 -0.64
N VAL A 890 -32.48 7.51 0.19
CA VAL A 890 -33.30 7.04 1.31
C VAL A 890 -34.47 6.19 0.81
N ASN A 891 -35.20 6.67 -0.19
CA ASN A 891 -36.37 5.96 -0.73
C ASN A 891 -36.01 4.64 -1.46
N ASN A 892 -34.78 4.49 -1.96
CA ASN A 892 -34.33 3.33 -2.74
C ASN A 892 -33.12 2.61 -2.11
N ILE A 893 -32.99 2.66 -0.78
CA ILE A 893 -31.80 2.22 -0.05
C ILE A 893 -31.38 0.76 -0.33
N ALA A 894 -32.34 -0.15 -0.53
CA ALA A 894 -32.07 -1.55 -0.84
C ALA A 894 -31.45 -1.74 -2.25
N HIS A 895 -31.90 -0.95 -3.23
CA HIS A 895 -31.34 -0.95 -4.59
C HIS A 895 -29.91 -0.41 -4.60
N TRP A 896 -29.68 0.77 -3.99
CA TRP A 896 -28.35 1.34 -3.85
C TRP A 896 -27.38 0.42 -3.10
N THR A 897 -27.84 -0.25 -2.04
CA THR A 897 -27.04 -1.24 -1.30
C THR A 897 -26.67 -2.43 -2.20
N THR A 898 -27.59 -2.91 -3.03
CA THR A 898 -27.32 -3.99 -4.00
C THR A 898 -26.27 -3.57 -5.03
N LEU A 899 -26.38 -2.37 -5.60
CA LEU A 899 -25.38 -1.80 -6.51
C LEU A 899 -24.01 -1.64 -5.85
N PHE A 900 -23.97 -1.20 -4.58
CA PHE A 900 -22.74 -1.01 -3.81
C PHE A 900 -21.98 -2.33 -3.67
N TRP A 901 -22.63 -3.39 -3.20
CA TRP A 901 -22.01 -4.72 -3.07
C TRP A 901 -21.60 -5.31 -4.43
N ALA A 902 -22.37 -5.06 -5.50
CA ALA A 902 -22.01 -5.49 -6.85
C ALA A 902 -20.71 -4.85 -7.38
N ASN A 903 -20.36 -3.64 -6.95
CA ASN A 903 -19.15 -2.93 -7.39
C ASN A 903 -17.98 -3.01 -6.38
N LEU A 904 -18.18 -3.58 -5.19
CA LEU A 904 -17.18 -3.70 -4.12
C LEU A 904 -15.81 -4.24 -4.62
N ASN A 905 -15.81 -5.39 -5.31
CA ASN A 905 -14.57 -6.01 -5.78
C ASN A 905 -13.82 -5.16 -6.80
N SER A 906 -14.53 -4.41 -7.66
CA SER A 906 -13.93 -3.47 -8.61
C SER A 906 -13.23 -2.32 -7.88
N ILE A 907 -13.89 -1.74 -6.88
CA ILE A 907 -13.38 -0.61 -6.10
C ILE A 907 -12.24 -1.03 -5.16
N MET A 908 -12.30 -2.22 -4.55
CA MET A 908 -11.18 -2.80 -3.80
C MET A 908 -9.95 -3.05 -4.68
N THR A 909 -10.16 -3.63 -5.87
CA THR A 909 -9.07 -3.87 -6.84
C THR A 909 -8.46 -2.55 -7.30
N TYR A 910 -9.29 -1.53 -7.52
CA TYR A 910 -8.85 -0.19 -7.86
C TYR A 910 -8.02 0.45 -6.73
N ASN A 911 -8.56 0.53 -5.52
CA ASN A 911 -7.88 1.09 -4.34
C ASN A 911 -6.50 0.46 -4.11
N ALA A 912 -6.40 -0.87 -4.23
CA ALA A 912 -5.14 -1.59 -4.09
C ALA A 912 -4.12 -1.20 -5.17
N LEU A 913 -4.53 -1.10 -6.44
CA LEU A 913 -3.65 -0.74 -7.54
C LEU A 913 -3.28 0.75 -7.55
N GLN A 914 -4.20 1.64 -7.22
CA GLN A 914 -3.93 3.07 -7.08
C GLN A 914 -2.86 3.29 -6.01
N ARG A 915 -2.99 2.66 -4.83
CA ARG A 915 -2.00 2.78 -3.77
C ARG A 915 -0.61 2.29 -4.22
N VAL A 916 -0.54 1.14 -4.89
CA VAL A 916 0.73 0.60 -5.42
C VAL A 916 1.31 1.51 -6.51
N PHE A 917 0.48 2.07 -7.38
CA PHE A 917 0.90 2.97 -8.45
C PHE A 917 1.43 4.31 -7.91
N LEU A 918 0.70 4.99 -7.02
CA LEU A 918 1.14 6.25 -6.40
C LEU A 918 2.43 6.06 -5.59
N PHE A 919 2.54 4.96 -4.83
CA PHE A 919 3.79 4.60 -4.14
C PHE A 919 4.94 4.30 -5.11
N ALA A 920 4.67 3.63 -6.23
CA ALA A 920 5.69 3.32 -7.24
C ALA A 920 6.24 4.58 -7.94
N LEU A 921 5.48 5.68 -8.00
CA LEU A 921 5.96 6.99 -8.43
C LEU A 921 6.86 7.64 -7.36
N ALA A 922 6.42 7.60 -6.09
CA ALA A 922 7.05 8.30 -4.96
C ALA A 922 8.32 7.63 -4.39
N ARG A 923 8.50 6.31 -4.57
CA ARG A 923 9.62 5.54 -4.00
C ARG A 923 11.00 6.13 -4.35
N ARG A 924 11.92 6.16 -3.39
CA ARG A 924 13.30 6.66 -3.57
C ARG A 924 14.09 5.85 -4.61
N GLU A 925 13.93 4.53 -4.61
CA GLU A 925 14.54 3.61 -5.58
C GLU A 925 13.67 3.45 -6.85
N ASN A 926 13.10 4.55 -7.36
CA ASN A 926 12.32 4.51 -8.58
C ASN A 926 13.24 4.53 -9.80
N THR A 927 13.13 3.50 -10.65
CA THR A 927 13.77 3.41 -11.97
C THR A 927 13.31 4.51 -12.94
N HIS A 928 12.17 5.17 -12.65
CA HIS A 928 11.58 6.20 -13.48
C HIS A 928 11.04 7.38 -12.63
N PRO A 929 11.93 8.23 -12.08
CA PRO A 929 11.61 9.20 -11.03
C PRO A 929 11.00 10.52 -11.53
N GLU A 930 10.60 10.63 -12.80
CA GLU A 930 10.21 11.91 -13.41
C GLU A 930 8.97 12.52 -12.73
N ALA A 931 8.02 11.69 -12.32
CA ALA A 931 6.82 12.13 -11.62
C ALA A 931 7.12 12.63 -10.19
N SER A 932 8.00 11.96 -9.43
CA SER A 932 8.38 12.43 -8.10
C SER A 932 9.28 13.67 -8.17
N GLN A 933 10.18 13.76 -9.15
CA GLN A 933 10.98 14.98 -9.39
C GLN A 933 10.11 16.19 -9.77
N THR A 934 9.08 15.99 -10.61
CA THR A 934 8.12 17.05 -10.95
C THR A 934 7.30 17.46 -9.72
N LEU A 935 6.75 16.50 -8.96
CA LEU A 935 6.00 16.78 -7.73
C LEU A 935 6.86 17.51 -6.67
N ILE A 936 8.10 17.10 -6.45
CA ILE A 936 9.02 17.75 -5.49
C ILE A 936 9.35 19.17 -5.95
N HIS A 937 9.51 19.41 -7.25
CA HIS A 937 9.73 20.75 -7.80
C HIS A 937 8.51 21.66 -7.59
N ASP A 938 7.31 21.17 -7.88
CA ASP A 938 6.06 21.90 -7.65
C ASP A 938 5.88 22.22 -6.15
N LEU A 939 6.05 21.24 -5.26
CA LEU A 939 5.99 21.42 -3.81
C LEU A 939 7.07 22.38 -3.28
N ASN A 940 8.23 22.46 -3.93
CA ASN A 940 9.28 23.43 -3.62
C ASN A 940 8.95 24.87 -4.09
N SER A 941 7.92 25.04 -4.93
CA SER A 941 7.39 26.34 -5.36
C SER A 941 6.14 26.80 -4.60
N MET A 942 5.46 25.88 -3.91
CA MET A 942 4.26 26.12 -3.09
C MET A 942 4.54 27.06 -1.91
N ASP A 943 3.54 27.86 -1.51
CA ASP A 943 3.60 28.68 -0.29
C ASP A 943 3.95 27.82 0.94
N ILE A 944 4.74 28.36 1.87
CA ILE A 944 5.23 27.56 3.00
C ILE A 944 4.10 27.08 3.92
N ARG A 945 3.03 27.88 4.08
CA ARG A 945 1.87 27.55 4.92
C ARG A 945 0.98 26.52 4.23
N GLU A 946 0.83 26.60 2.91
CA GLU A 946 0.17 25.57 2.09
C GLU A 946 0.93 24.23 2.16
N LEU A 947 2.25 24.26 2.01
CA LEU A 947 3.11 23.08 2.09
C LEU A 947 3.08 22.44 3.49
N MET A 948 3.13 23.27 4.54
CA MET A 948 2.97 22.84 5.94
C MET A 948 1.59 22.22 6.17
N HIS A 949 0.51 22.89 5.78
CA HIS A 949 -0.85 22.34 5.90
C HIS A 949 -1.02 21.02 5.14
N LEU A 950 -0.47 20.90 3.94
CA LEU A 950 -0.49 19.69 3.13
C LEU A 950 0.25 18.53 3.83
N PHE A 951 1.49 18.76 4.28
CA PHE A 951 2.28 17.80 5.06
C PHE A 951 1.56 17.39 6.36
N ASN A 952 1.13 18.37 7.16
CA ASN A 952 0.47 18.18 8.45
C ASN A 952 -0.89 17.46 8.33
N SER A 953 -1.53 17.53 7.15
CA SER A 953 -2.76 16.79 6.86
C SER A 953 -2.54 15.29 6.64
N VAL A 954 -1.36 14.88 6.15
CA VAL A 954 -1.03 13.47 5.86
C VAL A 954 -0.12 12.84 6.93
N ASN A 955 0.78 13.60 7.55
CA ASN A 955 1.50 13.12 8.71
C ASN A 955 0.53 13.05 9.90
N THR A 956 0.11 11.83 10.22
CA THR A 956 -1.02 11.55 11.12
C THR A 956 -0.62 11.02 12.48
N GLN A 957 0.66 10.65 12.67
CA GLN A 957 1.17 10.06 13.89
C GLN A 957 1.66 11.14 14.87
N ALA A 958 1.64 10.83 16.17
CA ALA A 958 2.37 11.62 17.17
C ALA A 958 3.88 11.33 17.07
N GLU A 959 4.61 12.23 16.43
CA GLU A 959 6.08 12.30 16.49
C GLU A 959 6.54 13.15 17.69
N ASP A 960 7.83 13.10 18.02
CA ASP A 960 8.36 13.72 19.24
C ASP A 960 8.22 15.26 19.23
N GLU A 961 8.21 15.89 18.04
CA GLU A 961 7.83 17.31 17.85
C GLU A 961 6.40 17.60 18.35
N HIS A 962 5.42 16.73 18.09
CA HIS A 962 4.04 16.92 18.55
C HIS A 962 3.90 16.83 20.09
N ILE A 963 4.77 16.06 20.74
CA ILE A 963 4.80 15.90 22.20
C ILE A 963 5.41 17.14 22.85
N SER A 964 6.53 17.63 22.30
CA SER A 964 7.14 18.90 22.70
C SER A 964 6.19 20.09 22.49
N ALA A 965 5.49 20.15 21.34
CA ALA A 965 4.50 21.18 21.06
C ALA A 965 3.34 21.18 22.08
N ILE A 966 2.81 20.02 22.45
CA ILE A 966 1.76 19.91 23.49
C ILE A 966 2.30 20.22 24.90
N SER A 967 3.53 19.79 25.22
CA SER A 967 4.25 20.16 26.44
C SER A 967 4.33 21.68 26.57
N SER A 968 4.69 22.39 25.49
CA SER A 968 4.78 23.85 25.45
C SER A 968 3.42 24.57 25.45
N ALA A 969 2.38 23.99 24.82
CA ALA A 969 1.08 24.65 24.66
C ALA A 969 0.14 24.48 25.87
N LEU A 970 0.19 23.33 26.53
CA LEU A 970 -0.70 22.98 27.65
C LEU A 970 0.03 22.79 28.98
N GLY A 971 1.33 22.53 28.96
CA GLY A 971 2.16 22.37 30.18
C GLY A 971 1.86 21.10 30.97
N SER A 972 2.49 21.00 32.15
CA SER A 972 2.22 19.98 33.18
C SER A 972 2.44 18.51 32.75
N LEU A 973 3.13 18.25 31.64
CA LEU A 973 3.38 16.91 31.09
C LEU A 973 4.73 16.34 31.55
N ALA A 974 4.70 15.22 32.27
CA ALA A 974 5.86 14.36 32.52
C ALA A 974 5.84 13.17 31.55
N LEU A 975 6.87 13.07 30.71
CA LEU A 975 7.09 11.93 29.82
C LEU A 975 8.05 10.93 30.48
N CYS A 976 7.57 9.71 30.71
CA CYS A 976 8.36 8.57 31.16
C CYS A 976 8.75 7.70 29.96
N GLN A 977 10.04 7.49 29.74
CA GLN A 977 10.55 6.49 28.80
C GLN A 977 10.80 5.16 29.52
N TYR A 978 10.21 4.08 28.99
CA TYR A 978 10.48 2.73 29.45
C TYR A 978 11.92 2.32 29.10
N LEU A 979 12.71 1.92 30.10
CA LEU A 979 14.15 1.68 29.98
C LEU A 979 14.51 0.44 29.14
N ALA A 980 13.57 -0.49 28.91
CA ALA A 980 13.77 -1.68 28.08
C ALA A 980 13.18 -1.54 26.66
N ASP A 981 12.94 -0.31 26.21
CA ASP A 981 12.56 -0.02 24.82
C ASP A 981 13.67 -0.46 23.85
N GLY A 982 13.28 -1.12 22.75
CA GLY A 982 14.23 -1.65 21.77
C GLY A 982 15.08 -0.60 21.06
N ASN A 983 14.74 0.68 21.15
CA ASN A 983 15.52 1.79 20.60
C ASN A 983 16.64 2.29 21.54
N LEU A 984 16.62 1.91 22.84
CA LEU A 984 17.65 2.30 23.79
C LEU A 984 18.84 1.32 23.77
N THR A 985 20.06 1.85 23.80
CA THR A 985 21.27 1.03 23.89
C THR A 985 21.43 0.50 25.31
N GLN A 986 21.44 -0.82 25.48
CA GLN A 986 21.20 -1.48 26.76
C GLN A 986 22.44 -1.65 27.66
N SER A 987 23.41 -0.73 27.61
CA SER A 987 24.52 -0.74 28.59
C SER A 987 24.10 -0.09 29.91
N VAL A 988 24.81 -0.39 30.99
CA VAL A 988 24.55 0.26 32.30
C VAL A 988 24.78 1.77 32.20
N SER A 989 25.89 2.20 31.58
CA SER A 989 26.26 3.61 31.50
C SER A 989 25.27 4.46 30.70
N GLN A 990 24.63 3.88 29.68
CA GLN A 990 23.63 4.57 28.85
C GLN A 990 22.24 4.63 29.52
N LEU A 991 21.86 3.59 30.30
CA LEU A 991 20.59 3.56 31.02
C LEU A 991 20.62 4.33 32.34
N THR A 992 21.76 4.39 33.05
CA THR A 992 21.86 5.02 34.38
C THR A 992 21.33 6.47 34.47
N PRO A 993 21.66 7.40 33.55
CA PRO A 993 21.18 8.79 33.66
C PRO A 993 19.65 8.91 33.69
N LEU A 994 18.97 8.08 32.88
CA LEU A 994 17.52 8.04 32.75
C LEU A 994 16.88 7.15 33.84
N ALA A 995 17.59 6.13 34.33
CA ALA A 995 17.15 5.30 35.45
C ALA A 995 17.18 6.04 36.80
N ASN A 996 18.11 6.99 36.97
CA ASN A 996 18.16 7.88 38.15
C ASN A 996 16.86 8.68 38.31
N THR A 997 16.18 9.01 37.21
CA THR A 997 14.89 9.73 37.17
C THR A 997 13.71 8.79 36.91
N GLN A 998 13.88 7.47 37.14
CA GLN A 998 12.85 6.43 36.93
C GLN A 998 12.25 6.38 35.51
N GLY A 999 12.97 6.91 34.52
CA GLY A 999 12.53 7.06 33.13
C GLY A 999 11.98 8.44 32.78
N PHE A 1000 11.73 9.33 33.73
CA PHE A 1000 11.18 10.65 33.44
C PHE A 1000 12.24 11.61 32.90
N PHE A 1001 11.99 12.18 31.72
CA PHE A 1001 12.82 13.24 31.15
C PHE A 1001 12.82 14.49 32.06
N GLN A 1002 13.95 15.19 32.13
CA GLN A 1002 14.14 16.40 32.94
C GLN A 1002 14.38 17.66 32.08
N THR A 1003 14.73 17.49 30.81
CA THR A 1003 14.70 18.54 29.79
C THR A 1003 13.41 18.41 28.99
N ASP A 1004 12.96 19.52 28.39
CA ASP A 1004 11.87 19.60 27.40
C ASP A 1004 10.45 19.21 27.91
N TYR A 1005 10.37 18.62 29.10
CA TYR A 1005 9.17 18.15 29.77
C TYR A 1005 9.12 18.61 31.22
N THR A 1006 7.93 18.59 31.81
CA THR A 1006 7.74 18.94 33.22
C THR A 1006 8.29 17.80 34.11
N PRO A 1007 9.16 18.07 35.10
CA PRO A 1007 9.65 17.05 36.02
C PRO A 1007 8.50 16.34 36.76
N GLU A 1008 8.68 15.05 37.08
CA GLU A 1008 7.67 14.18 37.71
C GLU A 1008 6.97 14.84 38.92
N HIS A 1009 7.72 15.52 39.78
CA HIS A 1009 7.22 16.17 41.00
C HIS A 1009 6.49 17.51 40.78
N GLN A 1010 6.42 18.01 39.54
CA GLN A 1010 5.73 19.26 39.16
C GLN A 1010 4.61 19.01 38.14
N ALA A 1011 4.57 17.83 37.53
CA ALA A 1011 3.62 17.46 36.50
C ALA A 1011 2.24 17.10 37.07
N ARG A 1012 1.25 17.13 36.19
CA ARG A 1012 -0.15 16.73 36.46
C ARG A 1012 -0.63 15.63 35.49
N ILE A 1013 0.03 15.52 34.34
CA ILE A 1013 -0.26 14.58 33.26
C ILE A 1013 0.98 13.71 33.08
N PHE A 1014 0.82 12.40 33.14
CA PHE A 1014 1.94 11.44 33.10
C PHE A 1014 1.72 10.45 31.95
N VAL A 1015 2.72 10.32 31.07
CA VAL A 1015 2.64 9.46 29.88
C VAL A 1015 3.84 8.52 29.84
N LEU A 1016 3.59 7.23 29.58
CA LEU A 1016 4.63 6.21 29.41
C LEU A 1016 4.86 5.90 27.92
N ARG A 1017 6.04 6.25 27.40
CA ARG A 1017 6.56 5.78 26.11
C ARG A 1017 7.19 4.40 26.28
N ALA A 1018 6.73 3.42 25.51
CA ALA A 1018 7.31 2.07 25.46
C ALA A 1018 7.17 1.46 24.06
N ASN A 1019 8.29 1.09 23.45
CA ASN A 1019 8.39 0.50 22.11
C ASN A 1019 7.64 1.32 21.05
N ASN A 1020 7.90 2.63 20.99
CA ASN A 1020 7.21 3.62 20.15
C ASN A 1020 5.69 3.75 20.35
N HIS A 1021 5.13 3.27 21.46
CA HIS A 1021 3.73 3.46 21.84
C HIS A 1021 3.60 4.27 23.13
N TYR A 1022 2.49 5.00 23.29
CA TYR A 1022 2.24 5.90 24.41
C TYR A 1022 1.00 5.49 25.20
N ASN A 1023 1.17 5.21 26.50
CA ASN A 1023 0.11 4.89 27.45
C ASN A 1023 -0.03 5.98 28.51
N CYS A 1024 -1.20 6.10 29.15
CA CYS A 1024 -1.38 7.02 30.27
C CYS A 1024 -0.96 6.38 31.59
N LEU A 1025 -0.29 7.16 32.44
CA LEU A 1025 -0.06 6.86 33.85
C LEU A 1025 -0.98 7.77 34.69
N LEU A 1026 -1.72 7.19 35.63
CA LEU A 1026 -2.53 7.94 36.59
C LEU A 1026 -1.95 7.74 37.99
N PRO A 1027 -1.69 8.81 38.78
CA PRO A 1027 -1.10 8.67 40.11
C PRO A 1027 -2.03 7.90 41.07
N LYS A 1028 -1.45 7.28 42.10
CA LYS A 1028 -2.19 6.63 43.19
C LYS A 1028 -2.27 7.55 44.38
N ASP A 1029 -3.30 8.39 44.40
CA ASP A 1029 -3.51 9.34 45.49
C ASP A 1029 -3.97 8.63 46.78
N ALA A 1030 -3.69 9.23 47.94
CA ALA A 1030 -4.19 8.73 49.23
C ALA A 1030 -5.73 8.76 49.34
N ASN A 1031 -6.39 9.56 48.49
CA ASN A 1031 -7.84 9.73 48.41
C ASN A 1031 -8.44 9.05 47.14
N ASP A 1032 -7.78 8.06 46.54
CA ASP A 1032 -8.18 7.55 45.22
C ASP A 1032 -9.50 6.75 45.25
N THR A 1033 -10.60 7.42 44.91
CA THR A 1033 -11.95 6.86 44.81
C THR A 1033 -12.18 5.99 43.58
N SER A 1034 -11.19 5.75 42.72
CA SER A 1034 -11.31 4.83 41.57
C SER A 1034 -11.58 3.36 41.97
N LYS A 1035 -11.62 3.07 43.27
CA LYS A 1035 -11.93 1.77 43.87
C LYS A 1035 -12.93 1.86 45.04
N ALA A 1036 -13.79 2.87 45.06
CA ALA A 1036 -14.86 3.00 46.06
C ALA A 1036 -15.98 1.96 45.80
N GLU A 1037 -15.70 0.68 46.07
CA GLU A 1037 -16.73 -0.35 46.17
C GLU A 1037 -17.67 -0.06 47.35
N ASN A 1038 -18.92 -0.52 47.24
CA ASN A 1038 -19.99 -0.20 48.19
C ASN A 1038 -19.71 -0.73 49.61
N ALA A 1039 -19.11 0.12 50.45
CA ALA A 1039 -19.14 -0.04 51.91
C ALA A 1039 -20.58 0.16 52.39
N GLY A 1040 -21.34 -0.93 52.46
CA GLY A 1040 -22.75 -0.91 52.86
C GLY A 1040 -22.95 -0.28 54.23
N SER A 1041 -23.98 0.56 54.35
CA SER A 1041 -24.33 1.26 55.59
C SER A 1041 -24.45 0.30 56.77
N PRO A 1042 -23.85 0.58 57.94
CA PRO A 1042 -23.98 -0.28 59.11
C PRO A 1042 -25.43 -0.23 59.61
N SER A 1043 -26.11 -1.37 59.54
CA SER A 1043 -27.40 -1.58 60.21
C SER A 1043 -27.19 -1.63 61.72
N ASN A 1044 -27.73 -0.63 62.42
CA ASN A 1044 -27.97 -0.70 63.86
C ASN A 1044 -28.97 -1.84 64.19
N PRO A 1045 -29.00 -2.32 65.45
CA PRO A 1045 -28.89 -3.74 65.78
C PRO A 1045 -30.14 -4.61 65.54
#